data_AF-A0A9P0X899-F1
#
_entry.id   AF-A0A9P0X899-F1
#
_cell.length_a   1.000
_cell.length_b   1.000
_cell.length_c   1.000
_cell.angle_alpha   90.00
_cell.angle_beta   90.00
_cell.angle_gamma   90.00
#
_symmetry.space_group_name_H-M   'P 1'
#
loop_
_entity.id
_entity.type
_entity.pdbx_description
1 polymer ?
#
loop_
_entity_poly.entity_id
_entity_poly.type
_entity_poly.pdbx_seq_one_letter_code
_entity_poly.pdbx_strand_id
1 'polypeptide(L)'
;MGEVQVPSYMAQLLEELGWNQGTRIPLANPDNQNLESLLISRRDEIQNLKEAFLSQEQKRTDLNKYKDYVHTEYQENTRLLFANKQQLEQEVKLRQLSCNESDRLERDIIDCNKEANTITTRIDRLQNNIARLLKKADLLKSEVCGERGALQEWRAALERSAGDISAIEQFTKQDLSKAKALETKRQKLKIEHDCIHERLVQLVSNLSAEERACERISVQVMEGMEQRKQMMMMWTAAVENLRQRDTDIRHIREDYAALEAEANCQAEQCREQQAFCEQQQGNNADAQKENMVLAQQLSQTRLAYQETYDENLTLDSEVQSLQRVASNMTMGLEKLNSENKQLMEEQHRKDMALQAVNNKLKELKMKRTESTDKSKSSEKRAKELEDMLNEEERYASQLTTNQQRAMHCSFVEQQKLLALKNEEKLFHMQLKASKAIMSKLASKQRNVERSLQTQKESLYGISYQVETIGARVAHMEGAKAERECSAELVERENRLQEVRARHAARVATLERHSGKLYDDMRRLTRELELKSGENTKLQSRLKSSMLNVEGGDKDLRDRRDNWRRLRVDEALLRLRVAHAGRALVGLDDTAFTLDEQRLQLDAAMNERLIEIAARRDMFSVQKRALVEDIGKVRGEIREREQRIEQLIKRYDIFIASLGKDESGQQLSVTFFKIKFAAERAELRERGAALDADIGRRERDISALEATLRVVGAAHKHFLHHINPLKDDTPEIEELNSLSKQYYEKREELKGLLSKITTLEQMNADAGSRLVMLGDKYKQLSAKESECESDMEAARTRAQRQESRLQNAHEVVKVNARRARKLVEGEEDWRIFQMSLWIRNYAEAAFSAAQALNELCGACPSACSRIGALVSVTDLHSNLSRNQRRLHVLLQRIVADSIGPRTRESVQDPDVTESVFSSSSESIRSGVSVASGYTKRLSAFRRTLAPKVQEHALVEDIPEQARRSTVALRVVTLGLEESTSAMPHPSITARSRKSFR
;
A
#
# COMPACT_ATOMS: atom_id res chain seq x y z
N MET A 1 -133.90 -39.93 -18.86
CA MET A 1 -135.09 -40.11 -18.00
C MET A 1 -134.64 -40.62 -16.64
N GLY A 2 -134.62 -39.83 -15.57
CA GLY A 2 -134.76 -38.36 -15.51
C GLY A 2 -133.41 -37.69 -15.24
N GLU A 3 -133.24 -36.48 -15.75
CA GLU A 3 -132.12 -35.62 -15.34
C GLU A 3 -132.37 -35.19 -13.90
N VAL A 4 -131.64 -35.76 -12.95
CA VAL A 4 -131.52 -35.16 -11.61
C VAL A 4 -130.59 -33.97 -11.78
N GLN A 5 -131.18 -32.80 -12.10
CA GLN A 5 -130.46 -31.53 -12.02
C GLN A 5 -129.85 -31.42 -10.62
N VAL A 6 -128.52 -31.24 -10.58
CA VAL A 6 -127.81 -30.94 -9.35
C VAL A 6 -128.44 -29.68 -8.74
N PRO A 7 -128.90 -29.70 -7.47
CA PRO A 7 -129.54 -28.53 -6.87
C PRO A 7 -128.62 -27.31 -6.99
N SER A 8 -129.17 -26.14 -7.36
CA SER A 8 -128.39 -24.94 -7.68
C SER A 8 -127.38 -24.54 -6.57
N TYR A 9 -127.77 -24.72 -5.31
CA TYR A 9 -126.91 -24.59 -4.12
C TYR A 9 -125.63 -25.44 -4.19
N MET A 10 -125.72 -26.68 -4.67
CA MET A 10 -124.60 -27.62 -4.72
C MET A 10 -123.64 -27.32 -5.89
N ALA A 11 -124.15 -26.72 -6.99
CA ALA A 11 -123.30 -26.22 -8.07
C ALA A 11 -122.53 -24.96 -7.64
N GLN A 12 -123.20 -24.02 -6.96
CA GLN A 12 -122.56 -22.85 -6.36
C GLN A 12 -121.51 -23.25 -5.31
N LEU A 13 -121.81 -24.22 -4.44
CA LEU A 13 -120.85 -24.73 -3.46
C LEU A 13 -119.59 -25.32 -4.10
N LEU A 14 -119.71 -26.02 -5.24
CA LEU A 14 -118.56 -26.55 -5.99
C LEU A 14 -117.73 -25.47 -6.71
N GLU A 15 -118.36 -24.35 -7.07
CA GLU A 15 -117.70 -23.19 -7.66
C GLU A 15 -116.99 -22.34 -6.59
N GLU A 16 -117.63 -22.10 -5.44
CA GLU A 16 -117.05 -21.44 -4.26
C GLU A 16 -115.88 -22.22 -3.64
N LEU A 17 -115.95 -23.56 -3.66
CA LEU A 17 -114.83 -24.43 -3.25
C LEU A 17 -113.71 -24.54 -4.31
N GLY A 18 -113.89 -23.95 -5.49
CA GLY A 18 -112.89 -23.96 -6.58
C GLY A 18 -112.67 -25.33 -7.22
N TRP A 19 -113.68 -26.21 -7.19
CA TRP A 19 -113.61 -27.60 -7.67
C TRP A 19 -114.12 -27.79 -9.10
N ASN A 20 -114.65 -26.73 -9.72
CA ASN A 20 -115.07 -26.68 -11.12
C ASN A 20 -114.03 -25.99 -12.05
N GLN A 21 -112.81 -25.71 -11.57
CA GLN A 21 -111.76 -25.04 -12.35
C GLN A 21 -110.41 -25.77 -12.23
N GLY A 22 -109.91 -26.30 -13.36
CA GLY A 22 -108.57 -26.87 -13.48
C GLY A 22 -108.41 -28.31 -12.96
N THR A 23 -107.16 -28.72 -12.74
CA THR A 23 -106.73 -30.09 -12.42
C THR A 23 -106.81 -30.46 -10.93
N ARG A 24 -107.69 -29.82 -10.16
CA ARG A 24 -107.83 -30.07 -8.71
C ARG A 24 -108.76 -31.24 -8.42
N ILE A 25 -108.31 -32.19 -7.59
CA ILE A 25 -109.11 -33.36 -7.17
C ILE A 25 -109.79 -33.09 -5.81
N PRO A 26 -111.13 -33.07 -5.74
CA PRO A 26 -111.84 -33.07 -4.47
C PRO A 26 -111.56 -34.35 -3.68
N LEU A 27 -111.06 -34.19 -2.45
CA LEU A 27 -110.61 -35.25 -1.55
C LEU A 27 -109.33 -35.99 -2.00
N ALA A 28 -108.39 -35.26 -2.60
CA ALA A 28 -106.97 -35.64 -2.57
C ALA A 28 -106.47 -35.80 -1.11
N ASN A 29 -105.80 -36.90 -0.81
CA ASN A 29 -105.04 -37.05 0.45
C ASN A 29 -103.83 -36.06 0.46
N PRO A 30 -103.14 -35.84 1.59
CA PRO A 30 -102.03 -34.87 1.63
C PRO A 30 -100.90 -35.19 0.63
N ASP A 31 -100.67 -36.48 0.33
CA ASP A 31 -99.67 -36.89 -0.67
C ASP A 31 -100.05 -36.43 -2.08
N ASN A 32 -101.32 -36.52 -2.45
CA ASN A 32 -101.83 -36.08 -3.75
C ASN A 32 -101.83 -34.55 -3.89
N GLN A 33 -102.09 -33.79 -2.82
CA GLN A 33 -101.92 -32.32 -2.83
C GLN A 33 -100.44 -31.92 -2.95
N ASN A 34 -99.54 -32.67 -2.33
CA ASN A 34 -98.09 -32.51 -2.50
C ASN A 34 -97.66 -32.84 -3.94
N LEU A 35 -98.22 -33.87 -4.57
CA LEU A 35 -97.93 -34.24 -5.97
C LEU A 35 -98.44 -33.18 -6.98
N GLU A 36 -99.62 -32.60 -6.77
CA GLU A 36 -100.13 -31.50 -7.61
C GLU A 36 -99.23 -30.25 -7.49
N SER A 37 -98.85 -29.89 -6.26
CA SER A 37 -97.92 -28.80 -5.97
C SER A 37 -96.54 -29.06 -6.60
N LEU A 38 -96.06 -30.31 -6.54
CA LEU A 38 -94.81 -30.74 -7.13
C LEU A 38 -94.86 -30.64 -8.67
N LEU A 39 -95.95 -31.05 -9.32
CA LEU A 39 -96.09 -30.96 -10.78
C LEU A 39 -96.07 -29.51 -11.27
N ILE A 40 -96.73 -28.59 -10.57
CA ILE A 40 -96.69 -27.15 -10.88
C ILE A 40 -95.25 -26.64 -10.70
N SER A 41 -94.62 -26.89 -9.55
CA SER A 41 -93.24 -26.43 -9.29
C SER A 41 -92.22 -26.96 -10.30
N ARG A 42 -92.37 -28.22 -10.77
CA ARG A 42 -91.50 -28.79 -11.81
C ARG A 42 -91.75 -28.18 -13.18
N ARG A 43 -92.98 -27.78 -13.51
CA ARG A 43 -93.30 -27.11 -14.78
C ARG A 43 -92.67 -25.71 -14.84
N ASP A 44 -92.77 -24.97 -13.73
CA ASP A 44 -92.13 -23.66 -13.59
C ASP A 44 -90.59 -23.76 -13.58
N GLU A 45 -90.04 -24.78 -12.90
CA GLU A 45 -88.60 -25.07 -12.89
C GLU A 45 -88.06 -25.39 -14.30
N ILE A 46 -88.79 -26.17 -15.11
CA ILE A 46 -88.43 -26.45 -16.51
C ILE A 46 -88.42 -25.17 -17.36
N GLN A 47 -89.40 -24.28 -17.17
CA GLN A 47 -89.46 -23.00 -17.90
C GLN A 47 -88.27 -22.10 -17.51
N ASN A 48 -88.02 -21.95 -16.20
CA ASN A 48 -86.88 -21.20 -15.66
C ASN A 48 -85.53 -21.75 -16.18
N LEU A 49 -85.39 -23.08 -16.29
CA LEU A 49 -84.17 -23.71 -16.82
C LEU A 49 -83.98 -23.47 -18.32
N LYS A 50 -85.05 -23.42 -19.12
CA LYS A 50 -84.97 -23.05 -20.55
C LYS A 50 -84.50 -21.61 -20.75
N GLU A 51 -85.06 -20.68 -19.97
CA GLU A 51 -84.68 -19.26 -20.03
C GLU A 51 -83.23 -19.05 -19.53
N ALA A 52 -82.82 -19.76 -18.47
CA ALA A 52 -81.45 -19.79 -18.00
C ALA A 52 -80.47 -20.35 -19.06
N PHE A 53 -80.84 -21.41 -19.78
CA PHE A 53 -80.03 -21.99 -20.86
C PHE A 53 -79.79 -21.00 -22.00
N LEU A 54 -80.85 -20.38 -22.52
CA LEU A 54 -80.74 -19.37 -23.59
C LEU A 54 -79.88 -18.17 -23.16
N SER A 55 -80.01 -17.72 -21.91
CA SER A 55 -79.15 -16.68 -21.33
C SER A 55 -77.67 -17.10 -21.29
N GLN A 56 -77.37 -18.36 -20.95
CA GLN A 56 -75.99 -18.87 -20.93
C GLN A 56 -75.40 -19.07 -22.33
N GLU A 57 -76.20 -19.48 -23.30
CA GLU A 57 -75.75 -19.63 -24.68
C GLU A 57 -75.39 -18.26 -25.32
N GLN A 58 -76.23 -17.24 -25.12
CA GLN A 58 -75.91 -15.87 -25.52
C GLN A 58 -74.60 -15.38 -24.86
N LYS A 59 -74.49 -15.51 -23.52
CA LYS A 59 -73.25 -15.17 -22.78
C LYS A 59 -72.01 -15.88 -23.35
N ARG A 60 -72.11 -17.16 -23.71
CA ARG A 60 -71.01 -17.91 -24.34
C ARG A 60 -70.63 -17.33 -25.71
N THR A 61 -71.59 -16.92 -26.53
CA THR A 61 -71.27 -16.30 -27.84
C THR A 61 -70.59 -14.94 -27.68
N ASP A 62 -71.01 -14.12 -26.72
CA ASP A 62 -70.40 -12.81 -26.47
C ASP A 62 -69.03 -12.93 -25.79
N LEU A 63 -68.84 -13.92 -24.89
CA LEU A 63 -67.53 -14.25 -24.33
C LEU A 63 -66.52 -14.71 -25.40
N ASN A 64 -66.97 -15.40 -26.46
CA ASN A 64 -66.10 -15.75 -27.58
C ASN A 64 -65.70 -14.51 -28.40
N LYS A 65 -66.64 -13.61 -28.74
CA LYS A 65 -66.30 -12.34 -29.41
C LYS A 65 -65.35 -11.49 -28.57
N TYR A 66 -65.59 -11.44 -27.26
CA TYR A 66 -64.72 -10.75 -26.31
C TYR A 66 -63.33 -11.39 -26.23
N LYS A 67 -63.22 -12.72 -26.24
CA LYS A 67 -61.94 -13.44 -26.30
C LYS A 67 -61.15 -13.07 -27.56
N ASP A 68 -61.80 -12.99 -28.71
CA ASP A 68 -61.13 -12.63 -29.97
C ASP A 68 -60.66 -11.17 -29.96
N TYR A 69 -61.49 -10.25 -29.42
CA TYR A 69 -61.09 -8.86 -29.17
C TYR A 69 -59.92 -8.75 -28.17
N VAL A 70 -59.95 -9.50 -27.07
CA VAL A 70 -58.83 -9.61 -26.11
C VAL A 70 -57.59 -10.19 -26.77
N HIS A 71 -57.72 -11.05 -27.79
CA HIS A 71 -56.57 -11.56 -28.53
C HIS A 71 -55.96 -10.52 -29.47
N THR A 72 -56.78 -9.69 -30.15
CA THR A 72 -56.25 -8.55 -30.93
C THR A 72 -55.60 -7.51 -30.02
N GLU A 73 -56.25 -7.15 -28.91
CA GLU A 73 -55.69 -6.28 -27.87
C GLU A 73 -54.38 -6.85 -27.32
N TYR A 74 -54.28 -8.17 -27.08
CA TYR A 74 -53.04 -8.82 -26.65
C TYR A 74 -51.92 -8.68 -27.70
N GLN A 75 -52.22 -8.80 -29.00
CA GLN A 75 -51.22 -8.62 -30.06
C GLN A 75 -50.75 -7.16 -30.16
N GLU A 76 -51.65 -6.20 -30.06
CA GLU A 76 -51.30 -4.77 -30.07
C GLU A 76 -50.53 -4.38 -28.80
N ASN A 77 -50.98 -4.82 -27.62
CA ASN A 77 -50.24 -4.66 -26.37
C ASN A 77 -48.88 -5.37 -26.41
N THR A 78 -48.72 -6.50 -27.10
CA THR A 78 -47.41 -7.15 -27.27
C THR A 78 -46.48 -6.30 -28.15
N ARG A 79 -46.99 -5.66 -29.21
CA ARG A 79 -46.22 -4.70 -30.04
C ARG A 79 -45.85 -3.45 -29.25
N LEU A 80 -46.78 -2.89 -28.47
CA LEU A 80 -46.53 -1.77 -27.58
C LEU A 80 -45.53 -2.13 -26.47
N LEU A 81 -45.61 -3.33 -25.88
CA LEU A 81 -44.63 -3.82 -24.91
C LEU A 81 -43.25 -4.01 -25.54
N PHE A 82 -43.15 -4.43 -26.79
CA PHE A 82 -41.87 -4.51 -27.50
C PHE A 82 -41.29 -3.13 -27.80
N ALA A 83 -42.12 -2.17 -28.26
CA ALA A 83 -41.71 -0.79 -28.48
C ALA A 83 -41.29 -0.12 -27.15
N ASN A 84 -42.08 -0.29 -26.08
CA ASN A 84 -41.78 0.19 -24.74
C ASN A 84 -40.54 -0.50 -24.15
N LYS A 85 -40.28 -1.77 -24.47
CA LYS A 85 -39.03 -2.45 -24.10
C LYS A 85 -37.83 -1.83 -24.83
N GLN A 86 -37.95 -1.56 -26.12
CA GLN A 86 -36.89 -0.92 -26.90
C GLN A 86 -36.63 0.53 -26.43
N GLN A 87 -37.69 1.28 -26.11
CA GLN A 87 -37.60 2.58 -25.45
C GLN A 87 -36.96 2.44 -24.06
N LEU A 88 -37.37 1.46 -23.24
CA LEU A 88 -36.77 1.22 -21.92
C LEU A 88 -35.28 0.86 -22.03
N GLU A 89 -34.86 0.10 -23.04
CA GLU A 89 -33.45 -0.18 -23.33
C GLU A 89 -32.67 1.06 -23.78
N GLN A 90 -33.33 2.00 -24.48
CA GLN A 90 -32.76 3.31 -24.82
C GLN A 90 -32.67 4.21 -23.57
N GLU A 91 -33.73 4.27 -22.76
CA GLU A 91 -33.77 4.97 -21.48
C GLU A 91 -32.77 4.40 -20.47
N VAL A 92 -32.52 3.08 -20.46
CA VAL A 92 -31.45 2.47 -19.65
C VAL A 92 -30.07 2.91 -20.15
N LYS A 93 -29.85 3.05 -21.47
CA LYS A 93 -28.59 3.59 -22.02
C LYS A 93 -28.43 5.08 -21.74
N LEU A 94 -29.49 5.88 -21.89
CA LEU A 94 -29.50 7.31 -21.56
C LEU A 94 -29.29 7.52 -20.05
N ARG A 95 -29.97 6.74 -19.21
CA ARG A 95 -29.73 6.68 -17.77
C ARG A 95 -28.33 6.21 -17.45
N GLN A 96 -27.74 5.26 -18.17
CA GLN A 96 -26.36 4.83 -17.94
C GLN A 96 -25.35 5.93 -18.33
N LEU A 97 -25.59 6.66 -19.42
CA LEU A 97 -24.81 7.85 -19.77
C LEU A 97 -24.96 8.95 -18.71
N SER A 98 -26.19 9.22 -18.26
CA SER A 98 -26.49 10.17 -17.19
C SER A 98 -25.92 9.73 -15.83
N CYS A 99 -25.86 8.43 -15.53
CA CYS A 99 -25.17 7.89 -14.36
C CYS A 99 -23.66 8.03 -14.53
N ASN A 100 -23.06 7.74 -15.68
CA ASN A 100 -21.63 7.94 -15.91
C ASN A 100 -21.23 9.42 -15.81
N GLU A 101 -22.12 10.32 -16.26
CA GLU A 101 -21.99 11.76 -16.10
C GLU A 101 -22.23 12.19 -14.66
N SER A 102 -23.20 11.60 -13.93
CA SER A 102 -23.39 11.79 -12.49
C SER A 102 -22.17 11.31 -11.71
N ASP A 103 -21.63 10.12 -11.96
CA ASP A 103 -20.41 9.59 -11.35
C ASP A 103 -19.19 10.45 -11.66
N ARG A 104 -19.15 11.09 -12.83
CA ARG A 104 -18.13 12.08 -13.20
C ARG A 104 -18.33 13.36 -12.41
N LEU A 105 -19.53 13.93 -12.41
CA LEU A 105 -19.87 15.12 -11.65
C LEU A 105 -19.74 14.88 -10.15
N GLU A 106 -19.96 13.67 -9.64
CA GLU A 106 -19.74 13.26 -8.26
C GLU A 106 -18.25 13.16 -7.95
N ARG A 107 -17.41 12.67 -8.87
CA ARG A 107 -15.95 12.75 -8.74
C ARG A 107 -15.46 14.20 -8.77
N ASP A 108 -15.96 15.00 -9.71
CA ASP A 108 -15.66 16.43 -9.83
C ASP A 108 -16.16 17.19 -8.58
N ILE A 109 -17.32 16.81 -8.00
CA ILE A 109 -17.87 17.32 -6.72
C ILE A 109 -17.05 16.82 -5.54
N ILE A 110 -16.56 15.59 -5.52
CA ILE A 110 -15.69 15.04 -4.48
C ILE A 110 -14.35 15.76 -4.50
N ASP A 111 -13.79 16.05 -5.68
CA ASP A 111 -12.54 16.78 -5.83
C ASP A 111 -12.73 18.28 -5.52
N CYS A 112 -13.81 18.91 -5.99
CA CYS A 112 -14.24 20.24 -5.55
C CYS A 112 -14.52 20.29 -4.05
N ASN A 113 -15.02 19.22 -3.43
CA ASN A 113 -15.22 19.12 -1.98
C ASN A 113 -13.90 18.88 -1.25
N LYS A 114 -12.92 18.17 -1.83
CA LYS A 114 -11.55 18.10 -1.27
C LYS A 114 -10.91 19.48 -1.33
N GLU A 115 -10.99 20.17 -2.46
CA GLU A 115 -10.51 21.55 -2.61
C GLU A 115 -11.23 22.49 -1.65
N ALA A 116 -12.57 22.47 -1.62
CA ALA A 116 -13.37 23.22 -0.67
C ALA A 116 -13.08 22.83 0.79
N ASN A 117 -12.69 21.59 1.11
CA ASN A 117 -12.23 21.19 2.44
C ASN A 117 -10.79 21.64 2.72
N THR A 118 -9.90 21.73 1.73
CA THR A 118 -8.57 22.35 1.92
C THR A 118 -8.68 23.87 2.08
N ILE A 119 -9.61 24.50 1.35
CA ILE A 119 -9.96 25.90 1.47
C ILE A 119 -10.68 26.15 2.80
N THR A 120 -11.62 25.30 3.21
CA THR A 120 -12.33 25.40 4.48
C THR A 120 -11.37 25.15 5.63
N THR A 121 -10.54 24.10 5.64
CA THR A 121 -9.52 23.94 6.69
C THR A 121 -8.46 25.04 6.67
N ARG A 122 -8.18 25.69 5.53
CA ARG A 122 -7.37 26.91 5.46
C ARG A 122 -8.13 28.13 6.01
N ILE A 123 -9.41 28.25 5.74
CA ILE A 123 -10.32 29.26 6.30
C ILE A 123 -10.43 29.03 7.80
N ASP A 124 -10.66 27.83 8.31
CA ASP A 124 -10.65 27.45 9.72
C ASP A 124 -9.30 27.76 10.36
N ARG A 125 -8.17 27.48 9.70
CA ARG A 125 -6.84 27.90 10.22
C ARG A 125 -6.76 29.42 10.29
N LEU A 126 -7.23 30.14 9.26
CA LEU A 126 -7.26 31.60 9.23
C LEU A 126 -8.28 32.20 10.21
N GLN A 127 -9.43 31.56 10.44
CA GLN A 127 -10.49 31.94 11.36
C GLN A 127 -10.11 31.57 12.79
N ASN A 128 -9.38 30.49 13.04
CA ASN A 128 -8.75 30.21 14.32
C ASN A 128 -7.57 31.15 14.57
N ASN A 129 -6.83 31.59 13.54
CA ASN A 129 -5.84 32.65 13.67
C ASN A 129 -6.51 34.00 13.98
N ILE A 130 -7.55 34.37 13.23
CA ILE A 130 -8.36 35.58 13.42
C ILE A 130 -9.07 35.52 14.77
N ALA A 131 -9.64 34.40 15.20
CA ALA A 131 -10.25 34.24 16.52
C ALA A 131 -9.21 34.24 17.64
N ARG A 132 -7.98 33.75 17.43
CA ARG A 132 -6.87 33.95 18.38
C ARG A 132 -6.40 35.40 18.41
N LEU A 133 -6.37 36.10 17.28
CA LEU A 133 -6.00 37.51 17.18
C LEU A 133 -7.10 38.44 17.69
N LEU A 134 -8.37 38.11 17.48
CA LEU A 134 -9.56 38.76 18.02
C LEU A 134 -9.67 38.46 19.51
N LYS A 135 -9.46 37.22 19.97
CA LYS A 135 -9.36 36.93 21.40
C LYS A 135 -8.16 37.63 22.03
N LYS A 136 -7.04 37.79 21.33
CA LYS A 136 -5.92 38.62 21.78
C LYS A 136 -6.30 40.10 21.79
N ALA A 137 -7.07 40.57 20.81
CA ALA A 137 -7.58 41.94 20.74
C ALA A 137 -8.69 42.19 21.77
N ASP A 138 -9.46 41.19 22.16
CA ASP A 138 -10.50 41.21 23.20
C ASP A 138 -9.89 41.02 24.59
N LEU A 139 -8.78 40.31 24.71
CA LEU A 139 -7.91 40.36 25.89
C LEU A 139 -7.30 41.75 26.01
N LEU A 140 -6.62 42.27 24.99
CA LEU A 140 -6.13 43.66 24.96
C LEU A 140 -7.24 44.69 25.12
N LYS A 141 -8.48 44.43 24.67
CA LYS A 141 -9.64 45.31 24.84
C LYS A 141 -10.33 45.09 26.18
N SER A 142 -10.15 43.97 26.88
CA SER A 142 -10.61 43.80 28.27
C SER A 142 -9.56 44.24 29.27
N GLU A 143 -8.28 44.23 28.90
CA GLU A 143 -7.20 44.98 29.50
C GLU A 143 -7.48 46.47 29.30
N VAL A 144 -7.66 46.99 28.08
CA VAL A 144 -8.00 48.42 27.83
C VAL A 144 -9.39 48.82 28.34
N CYS A 145 -10.41 47.95 28.34
CA CYS A 145 -11.71 48.24 28.94
C CYS A 145 -11.73 48.02 30.46
N GLY A 146 -10.85 47.20 31.00
CA GLY A 146 -10.63 47.02 32.43
C GLY A 146 -9.76 48.14 33.00
N GLU A 147 -8.77 48.62 32.24
CA GLU A 147 -8.01 49.84 32.44
C GLU A 147 -8.92 51.06 32.29
N ARG A 148 -9.83 51.10 31.29
CA ARG A 148 -10.86 52.15 31.15
C ARG A 148 -11.93 52.06 32.22
N GLY A 149 -12.30 50.85 32.67
CA GLY A 149 -13.23 50.59 33.75
C GLY A 149 -12.63 51.05 35.07
N ALA A 150 -11.39 50.67 35.34
CA ALA A 150 -10.56 51.25 36.38
C ALA A 150 -10.43 52.76 36.19
N LEU A 151 -10.18 53.30 34.99
CA LEU A 151 -10.13 54.75 34.71
C LEU A 151 -11.49 55.42 34.96
N GLN A 152 -12.59 54.68 34.89
CA GLN A 152 -13.94 55.15 35.11
C GLN A 152 -14.38 55.00 36.58
N GLU A 153 -13.80 54.05 37.31
CA GLU A 153 -13.82 53.95 38.78
C GLU A 153 -12.89 54.99 39.42
N TRP A 154 -11.71 55.24 38.83
CA TRP A 154 -10.82 56.37 39.12
C TRP A 154 -11.49 57.68 38.76
N ARG A 155 -12.24 57.81 37.65
CA ARG A 155 -13.07 58.99 37.37
C ARG A 155 -14.20 59.14 38.36
N ALA A 156 -14.92 58.07 38.72
CA ALA A 156 -15.95 58.12 39.74
C ALA A 156 -15.36 58.38 41.15
N ALA A 157 -14.12 57.98 41.42
CA ALA A 157 -13.37 58.32 42.61
C ALA A 157 -12.86 59.77 42.54
N LEU A 158 -12.48 60.27 41.37
CA LEU A 158 -12.16 61.68 41.07
C LEU A 158 -13.40 62.58 41.04
N GLU A 159 -14.61 62.03 40.86
CA GLU A 159 -15.90 62.72 40.90
C GLU A 159 -16.50 62.71 42.31
N ARG A 160 -16.34 61.61 43.08
CA ARG A 160 -16.62 61.63 44.53
C ARG A 160 -15.63 62.52 45.25
N SER A 161 -14.34 62.35 44.96
CA SER A 161 -13.35 63.36 45.32
C SER A 161 -13.45 64.62 44.47
N ALA A 162 -14.39 64.82 43.52
CA ALA A 162 -14.62 66.16 42.96
C ALA A 162 -15.35 67.06 43.95
N GLY A 163 -16.06 66.50 44.94
CA GLY A 163 -16.54 67.26 46.10
C GLY A 163 -15.37 67.77 46.94
N ASP A 164 -14.47 66.86 47.34
CA ASP A 164 -13.28 67.20 48.13
C ASP A 164 -12.26 68.02 47.33
N ILE A 165 -12.10 67.73 46.04
CA ILE A 165 -11.31 68.48 45.04
C ILE A 165 -12.00 69.80 44.72
N SER A 166 -13.31 70.02 44.92
CA SER A 166 -13.90 71.36 44.81
C SER A 166 -13.48 72.25 45.99
N ALA A 167 -13.44 71.69 47.20
CA ALA A 167 -12.91 72.37 48.39
C ALA A 167 -11.39 72.58 48.30
N ILE A 168 -10.65 71.54 47.91
CA ILE A 168 -9.22 71.61 47.60
C ILE A 168 -8.99 72.48 46.35
N GLU A 169 -9.94 72.68 45.43
CA GLU A 169 -9.83 73.60 44.28
C GLU A 169 -9.94 75.04 44.71
N GLN A 170 -10.60 75.36 45.82
CA GLN A 170 -10.59 76.73 46.33
C GLN A 170 -9.25 77.05 46.99
N PHE A 171 -8.73 76.15 47.83
CA PHE A 171 -7.38 76.28 48.39
C PHE A 171 -6.30 76.20 47.30
N THR A 172 -6.39 75.22 46.39
CA THR A 172 -5.50 75.11 45.24
C THR A 172 -5.81 76.11 44.14
N LYS A 173 -6.87 76.95 44.17
CA LYS A 173 -6.96 78.17 43.33
C LYS A 173 -6.11 79.28 43.93
N GLN A 174 -6.05 79.40 45.26
CA GLN A 174 -5.09 80.28 45.93
C GLN A 174 -3.65 79.78 45.74
N ASP A 175 -3.40 78.48 45.93
CA ASP A 175 -2.09 77.90 45.63
C ASP A 175 -1.82 77.78 44.12
N LEU A 176 -2.81 77.75 43.22
CA LEU A 176 -2.63 77.94 41.77
C LEU A 176 -2.34 79.40 41.44
N SER A 177 -2.70 80.38 42.26
CA SER A 177 -2.28 81.77 42.03
C SER A 177 -0.79 81.92 42.36
N LYS A 178 -0.35 81.37 43.50
CA LYS A 178 1.08 81.25 43.86
C LYS A 178 1.84 80.34 42.92
N ALA A 179 1.27 79.20 42.54
CA ALA A 179 1.86 78.26 41.60
C ALA A 179 1.78 78.78 40.18
N LYS A 180 0.87 79.68 39.78
CA LYS A 180 0.94 80.44 38.52
C LYS A 180 2.00 81.53 38.58
N ALA A 181 2.26 82.15 39.73
CA ALA A 181 3.42 83.03 39.91
C ALA A 181 4.74 82.25 39.86
N LEU A 182 4.80 81.07 40.48
CA LEU A 182 5.94 80.16 40.41
C LEU A 182 6.04 79.42 39.06
N GLU A 183 4.95 79.20 38.34
CA GLU A 183 4.89 78.59 37.00
C GLU A 183 5.18 79.61 35.93
N THR A 184 4.82 80.89 36.08
CA THR A 184 5.33 81.96 35.22
C THR A 184 6.80 82.24 35.52
N LYS A 185 7.24 82.11 36.78
CA LYS A 185 8.68 82.05 37.11
C LYS A 185 9.35 80.79 36.55
N ARG A 186 8.70 79.62 36.56
CA ARG A 186 9.17 78.38 35.94
C ARG A 186 9.13 78.45 34.43
N GLN A 187 8.21 79.20 33.83
CA GLN A 187 8.11 79.44 32.39
C GLN A 187 9.13 80.47 31.93
N LYS A 188 9.45 81.48 32.75
CA LYS A 188 10.63 82.33 32.53
C LYS A 188 11.92 81.54 32.69
N LEU A 189 12.09 80.79 33.78
CA LEU A 189 13.20 79.85 33.97
C LEU A 189 13.20 78.70 32.93
N LYS A 190 12.06 78.40 32.30
CA LYS A 190 11.96 77.41 31.23
C LYS A 190 12.26 78.04 29.87
N ILE A 191 11.89 79.29 29.62
CA ILE A 191 12.35 80.04 28.43
C ILE A 191 13.84 80.34 28.57
N GLU A 192 14.34 80.60 29.77
CA GLU A 192 15.78 80.69 30.07
C GLU A 192 16.43 79.31 29.95
N HIS A 193 15.85 78.23 30.49
CA HIS A 193 16.36 76.86 30.29
C HIS A 193 16.32 76.43 28.83
N ASP A 194 15.26 76.76 28.10
CA ASP A 194 15.05 76.37 26.71
C ASP A 194 15.87 77.26 25.78
N CYS A 195 16.13 78.52 26.14
CA CYS A 195 17.14 79.36 25.49
C CYS A 195 18.57 78.93 25.87
N ILE A 196 18.80 78.45 27.10
CA ILE A 196 20.06 77.79 27.52
C ILE A 196 20.19 76.43 26.85
N HIS A 197 19.10 75.73 26.53
CA HIS A 197 19.07 74.42 25.89
C HIS A 197 19.17 74.56 24.38
N GLU A 198 18.56 75.58 23.76
CA GLU A 198 18.84 76.00 22.39
C GLU A 198 20.26 76.52 22.30
N ARG A 199 20.76 77.25 23.32
CA ARG A 199 22.18 77.61 23.41
C ARG A 199 23.06 76.39 23.65
N LEU A 200 22.61 75.36 24.36
CA LEU A 200 23.32 74.11 24.59
C LEU A 200 23.30 73.26 23.32
N VAL A 201 22.20 73.21 22.59
CA VAL A 201 22.03 72.52 21.29
C VAL A 201 22.79 73.27 20.21
N GLN A 202 22.87 74.60 20.26
CA GLN A 202 23.80 75.39 19.45
C GLN A 202 25.24 75.11 19.90
N LEU A 203 25.55 75.04 21.20
CA LEU A 203 26.88 74.71 21.69
C LEU A 203 27.25 73.25 21.44
N VAL A 204 26.30 72.33 21.27
CA VAL A 204 26.48 70.90 20.92
C VAL A 204 26.45 70.71 19.41
N SER A 205 25.75 71.55 18.66
CA SER A 205 25.82 71.59 17.20
C SER A 205 27.12 72.24 16.75
N ASN A 206 27.54 73.30 17.44
CA ASN A 206 28.87 73.92 17.34
C ASN A 206 29.92 72.95 17.87
N LEU A 207 29.81 72.38 19.08
CA LEU A 207 30.77 71.39 19.57
C LEU A 207 30.85 70.19 18.63
N SER A 208 29.74 69.68 18.09
CA SER A 208 29.81 68.59 17.10
C SER A 208 30.29 69.07 15.73
N ALA A 209 30.18 70.36 15.39
CA ALA A 209 30.74 70.94 14.17
C ALA A 209 32.24 71.23 14.32
N GLU A 210 32.68 71.56 15.54
CA GLU A 210 34.05 71.69 16.03
C GLU A 210 34.68 70.31 16.28
N GLU A 211 33.93 69.28 16.67
CA GLU A 211 34.37 67.88 16.75
C GLU A 211 34.48 67.35 15.33
N ARG A 212 33.49 67.57 14.45
CA ARG A 212 33.64 67.29 13.01
C ARG A 212 34.73 68.16 12.39
N ALA A 213 35.04 69.34 12.93
CA ALA A 213 36.19 70.15 12.51
C ALA A 213 37.49 69.59 13.09
N CYS A 214 37.51 69.03 14.30
CA CYS A 214 38.64 68.38 14.93
C CYS A 214 38.88 66.98 14.33
N GLU A 215 37.86 66.31 13.82
CA GLU A 215 37.94 65.10 12.99
C GLU A 215 38.48 65.48 11.61
N ARG A 216 37.96 66.53 10.97
CA ARG A 216 38.55 67.05 9.72
C ARG A 216 39.96 67.58 9.90
N ILE A 217 40.28 68.25 11.01
CA ILE A 217 41.61 68.72 11.37
C ILE A 217 42.48 67.53 11.77
N SER A 218 41.95 66.50 12.41
CA SER A 218 42.69 65.26 12.70
C SER A 218 42.97 64.50 11.40
N VAL A 219 42.04 64.47 10.45
CA VAL A 219 42.26 63.94 9.10
C VAL A 219 43.27 64.80 8.37
N GLN A 220 43.17 66.14 8.38
CA GLN A 220 44.14 67.07 7.79
C GLN A 220 45.49 67.08 8.51
N VAL A 221 45.56 66.68 9.79
CA VAL A 221 46.79 66.48 10.56
C VAL A 221 47.35 65.11 10.25
N MET A 222 46.55 64.07 10.03
CA MET A 222 47.04 62.76 9.56
C MET A 222 47.50 62.83 8.11
N GLU A 223 46.76 63.50 7.22
CA GLU A 223 47.15 63.88 5.87
C GLU A 223 48.36 64.82 5.91
N GLY A 224 48.39 65.80 6.81
CA GLY A 224 49.51 66.73 7.01
C GLY A 224 50.74 66.08 7.64
N MET A 225 50.58 65.01 8.41
CA MET A 225 51.66 64.17 8.94
C MET A 225 52.14 63.18 7.89
N GLU A 226 51.26 62.65 7.04
CA GLU A 226 51.63 61.82 5.89
C GLU A 226 52.27 62.68 4.79
N GLN A 227 51.82 63.91 4.56
CA GLN A 227 52.47 64.93 3.73
C GLN A 227 53.78 65.40 4.36
N ARG A 228 53.87 65.59 5.69
CA ARG A 228 55.15 65.87 6.38
C ARG A 228 56.09 64.67 6.30
N LYS A 229 55.59 63.43 6.33
CA LYS A 229 56.35 62.19 6.19
C LYS A 229 56.80 61.98 4.75
N GLN A 230 55.96 62.27 3.77
CA GLN A 230 56.32 62.33 2.34
C GLN A 230 57.32 63.45 2.09
N MET A 231 57.13 64.64 2.68
CA MET A 231 58.08 65.75 2.62
C MET A 231 59.38 65.40 3.33
N MET A 232 59.34 64.68 4.46
CA MET A 232 60.54 64.15 5.13
C MET A 232 61.21 63.07 4.30
N MET A 233 60.47 62.17 3.64
CA MET A 233 61.02 61.19 2.71
C MET A 233 61.61 61.87 1.47
N MET A 234 60.99 62.94 0.97
CA MET A 234 61.53 63.78 -0.10
C MET A 234 62.72 64.60 0.39
N TRP A 235 62.77 65.00 1.67
CA TRP A 235 63.90 65.70 2.27
C TRP A 235 65.06 64.77 2.59
N THR A 236 64.82 63.55 3.07
CA THR A 236 65.85 62.52 3.21
C THR A 236 66.33 62.11 1.84
N ALA A 237 65.44 61.88 0.86
CA ALA A 237 65.84 61.64 -0.52
C ALA A 237 66.55 62.85 -1.14
N ALA A 238 66.22 64.10 -0.79
CA ALA A 238 66.94 65.29 -1.26
C ALA A 238 68.28 65.47 -0.57
N VAL A 239 68.40 65.13 0.71
CA VAL A 239 69.66 65.13 1.48
C VAL A 239 70.54 63.94 1.06
N GLU A 240 69.96 62.81 0.70
CA GLU A 240 70.62 61.66 0.09
C GLU A 240 71.06 62.02 -1.32
N ASN A 241 70.22 62.67 -2.15
CA ASN A 241 70.64 63.23 -3.43
C ASN A 241 71.69 64.35 -3.29
N LEU A 242 71.69 65.13 -2.22
CA LEU A 242 72.74 66.13 -1.95
C LEU A 242 74.03 65.46 -1.47
N ARG A 243 73.95 64.42 -0.64
CA ARG A 243 75.10 63.60 -0.25
C ARG A 243 75.67 62.82 -1.43
N GLN A 244 74.80 62.31 -2.30
CA GLN A 244 75.12 61.66 -3.57
C GLN A 244 75.78 62.70 -4.47
N ARG A 245 75.20 63.89 -4.66
CA ARG A 245 75.87 64.98 -5.38
C ARG A 245 77.18 65.42 -4.73
N ASP A 246 77.32 65.38 -3.41
CA ASP A 246 78.60 65.69 -2.75
C ASP A 246 79.63 64.57 -2.93
N THR A 247 79.21 63.30 -3.04
CA THR A 247 80.10 62.19 -3.43
C THR A 247 80.43 62.27 -4.91
N ASP A 248 79.45 62.58 -5.77
CA ASP A 248 79.61 62.76 -7.21
C ASP A 248 80.46 64.00 -7.50
N ILE A 249 80.37 65.09 -6.72
CA ILE A 249 81.26 66.26 -6.80
C ILE A 249 82.65 65.91 -6.29
N ARG A 250 82.80 65.00 -5.32
CA ARG A 250 84.13 64.48 -4.94
C ARG A 250 84.72 63.61 -6.05
N HIS A 251 83.94 62.69 -6.63
CA HIS A 251 84.37 61.88 -7.76
C HIS A 251 84.65 62.74 -9.01
N ILE A 252 83.81 63.72 -9.36
CA ILE A 252 84.08 64.68 -10.42
C ILE A 252 85.31 65.54 -10.11
N ARG A 253 85.65 65.82 -8.85
CA ARG A 253 86.92 66.49 -8.49
C ARG A 253 88.12 65.55 -8.58
N GLU A 254 87.96 64.28 -8.25
CA GLU A 254 88.98 63.23 -8.41
C GLU A 254 89.23 62.97 -9.91
N ASP A 255 88.17 62.84 -10.71
CA ASP A 255 88.17 62.75 -12.16
C ASP A 255 88.71 64.02 -12.80
N TYR A 256 88.37 65.22 -12.30
CA TYR A 256 88.95 66.47 -12.80
C TYR A 256 90.43 66.56 -12.48
N ALA A 257 90.88 66.14 -11.29
CA ALA A 257 92.30 66.08 -10.96
C ALA A 257 93.04 65.02 -11.80
N ALA A 258 92.39 63.89 -12.12
CA ALA A 258 92.92 62.88 -13.04
C ALA A 258 92.99 63.41 -14.47
N LEU A 259 91.94 64.07 -14.97
CA LEU A 259 91.89 64.70 -16.29
C LEU A 259 92.84 65.90 -16.40
N GLU A 260 93.07 66.63 -15.31
CA GLU A 260 94.07 67.71 -15.25
C GLU A 260 95.48 67.14 -15.23
N ALA A 261 95.72 66.01 -14.56
CA ALA A 261 96.98 65.27 -14.65
C ALA A 261 97.21 64.66 -16.05
N GLU A 262 96.17 64.08 -16.68
CA GLU A 262 96.22 63.58 -18.05
C GLU A 262 96.40 64.71 -19.07
N ALA A 263 95.72 65.85 -18.90
CA ALA A 263 95.88 67.02 -19.75
C ALA A 263 97.26 67.66 -19.59
N ASN A 264 97.83 67.68 -18.38
CA ASN A 264 99.22 68.09 -18.16
C ASN A 264 100.20 67.10 -18.81
N CYS A 265 99.98 65.79 -18.67
CA CYS A 265 100.79 64.76 -19.33
C CYS A 265 100.68 64.83 -20.87
N GLN A 266 99.50 65.08 -21.42
CA GLN A 266 99.30 65.33 -22.85
C GLN A 266 99.93 66.66 -23.29
N ALA A 267 99.88 67.72 -22.46
CA ALA A 267 100.55 68.97 -22.75
C ALA A 267 102.08 68.83 -22.71
N GLU A 268 102.62 68.00 -21.81
CA GLU A 268 104.03 67.62 -21.80
C GLU A 268 104.39 66.80 -23.04
N GLN A 269 103.62 65.77 -23.40
CA GLN A 269 103.80 65.02 -24.66
C GLN A 269 103.69 65.93 -25.89
N CYS A 270 102.80 66.91 -25.91
CA CYS A 270 102.70 67.89 -26.99
C CYS A 270 103.92 68.84 -27.01
N ARG A 271 104.47 69.25 -25.86
CA ARG A 271 105.74 70.00 -25.80
C ARG A 271 106.91 69.15 -26.26
N GLU A 272 106.98 67.88 -25.87
CA GLU A 272 108.00 66.94 -26.32
C GLU A 272 107.90 66.68 -27.83
N GLN A 273 106.69 66.51 -28.36
CA GLN A 273 106.46 66.39 -29.80
C GLN A 273 106.73 67.69 -30.56
N GLN A 274 106.44 68.86 -29.98
CA GLN A 274 106.83 70.15 -30.57
C GLN A 274 108.34 70.32 -30.57
N ALA A 275 109.03 70.07 -29.45
CA ALA A 275 110.49 70.11 -29.37
C ALA A 275 111.15 69.10 -30.31
N PHE A 276 110.58 67.90 -30.46
CA PHE A 276 111.01 66.92 -31.45
C PHE A 276 110.76 67.41 -32.88
N CYS A 277 109.60 68.02 -33.18
CA CYS A 277 109.33 68.62 -34.48
C CYS A 277 110.28 69.79 -34.79
N GLU A 278 110.58 70.66 -33.84
CA GLU A 278 111.57 71.74 -33.97
C GLU A 278 112.98 71.17 -34.18
N GLN A 279 113.36 70.11 -33.44
CA GLN A 279 114.61 69.40 -33.65
C GLN A 279 114.68 68.75 -35.04
N GLN A 280 113.60 68.13 -35.53
CA GLN A 280 113.55 67.56 -36.87
C GLN A 280 113.51 68.63 -37.98
N GLN A 281 112.92 69.81 -37.71
CA GLN A 281 113.03 70.96 -38.61
C GLN A 281 114.46 71.50 -38.66
N GLY A 282 115.15 71.56 -37.53
CA GLY A 282 116.59 71.86 -37.45
C GLY A 282 117.43 70.85 -38.24
N ASN A 283 117.26 69.56 -37.96
CA ASN A 283 117.92 68.47 -38.69
C ASN A 283 117.65 68.54 -40.19
N ASN A 284 116.41 68.81 -40.62
CA ASN A 284 116.07 68.96 -42.03
C ASN A 284 116.68 70.23 -42.66
N ALA A 285 116.78 71.33 -41.91
CA ALA A 285 117.44 72.55 -42.38
C ALA A 285 118.96 72.36 -42.53
N ASP A 286 119.59 71.62 -41.62
CA ASP A 286 121.01 71.27 -41.71
C ASP A 286 121.26 70.23 -42.81
N ALA A 287 120.43 69.21 -42.93
CA ALA A 287 120.45 68.28 -44.06
C ALA A 287 120.18 68.99 -45.41
N GLN A 288 119.35 70.05 -45.45
CA GLN A 288 119.20 70.89 -46.64
C GLN A 288 120.46 71.68 -46.96
N LYS A 289 121.16 72.24 -45.95
CA LYS A 289 122.47 72.90 -46.16
C LYS A 289 123.50 71.90 -46.68
N GLU A 290 123.59 70.71 -46.09
CA GLU A 290 124.46 69.63 -46.57
C GLU A 290 124.09 69.21 -47.99
N ASN A 291 122.81 69.04 -48.31
CA ASN A 291 122.36 68.72 -49.67
C ASN A 291 122.68 69.85 -50.65
N MET A 292 122.62 71.12 -50.24
CA MET A 292 123.00 72.26 -51.07
C MET A 292 124.52 72.34 -51.29
N VAL A 293 125.32 72.00 -50.29
CA VAL A 293 126.79 71.86 -50.42
C VAL A 293 127.13 70.67 -51.32
N LEU A 294 126.49 69.51 -51.14
CA LEU A 294 126.64 68.35 -52.01
C LEU A 294 126.18 68.65 -53.43
N ALA A 295 125.12 69.44 -53.63
CA ALA A 295 124.67 69.88 -54.94
C ALA A 295 125.66 70.85 -55.60
N GLN A 296 126.29 71.75 -54.84
CA GLN A 296 127.41 72.56 -55.34
C GLN A 296 128.62 71.70 -55.71
N GLN A 297 129.02 70.74 -54.86
CA GLN A 297 130.10 69.79 -55.15
C GLN A 297 129.79 68.93 -56.38
N LEU A 298 128.54 68.48 -56.53
CA LEU A 298 128.05 67.73 -57.68
C LEU A 298 128.00 68.59 -58.95
N SER A 299 127.69 69.88 -58.83
CA SER A 299 127.80 70.84 -59.93
C SER A 299 129.26 71.09 -60.34
N GLN A 300 130.17 71.16 -59.37
CA GLN A 300 131.61 71.28 -59.62
C GLN A 300 132.18 70.02 -60.26
N THR A 301 131.80 68.82 -59.78
CA THR A 301 132.19 67.56 -60.44
C THR A 301 131.55 67.39 -61.80
N ARG A 302 130.34 67.91 -62.05
CA ARG A 302 129.76 67.94 -63.40
C ARG A 302 130.51 68.87 -64.34
N LEU A 303 130.90 70.06 -63.89
CA LEU A 303 131.74 70.97 -64.67
C LEU A 303 133.11 70.35 -64.97
N ALA A 304 133.81 69.84 -63.95
CA ALA A 304 135.08 69.14 -64.14
C ALA A 304 134.94 67.89 -65.02
N TYR A 305 133.85 67.11 -64.88
CA TYR A 305 133.58 65.99 -65.77
C TYR A 305 133.35 66.46 -67.21
N GLN A 306 132.65 67.58 -67.41
CA GLN A 306 132.40 68.14 -68.74
C GLN A 306 133.67 68.71 -69.38
N GLU A 307 134.53 69.39 -68.61
CA GLU A 307 135.87 69.81 -69.02
C GLU A 307 136.72 68.58 -69.42
N THR A 308 136.79 67.54 -68.57
CA THR A 308 137.50 66.30 -68.94
C THR A 308 136.84 65.52 -70.08
N TYR A 309 135.53 65.70 -70.33
CA TYR A 309 134.84 65.11 -71.47
C TYR A 309 135.20 65.83 -72.77
N ASP A 310 135.25 67.16 -72.76
CA ASP A 310 135.69 67.96 -73.89
C ASP A 310 137.19 67.71 -74.18
N GLU A 311 138.03 67.60 -73.14
CA GLU A 311 139.42 67.13 -73.28
C GLU A 311 139.48 65.71 -73.89
N ASN A 312 138.70 64.75 -73.37
CA ASN A 312 138.62 63.41 -73.95
C ASN A 312 138.09 63.41 -75.39
N LEU A 313 137.21 64.35 -75.77
CA LEU A 313 136.73 64.48 -77.15
C LEU A 313 137.83 65.01 -78.08
N THR A 314 138.66 65.95 -77.60
CA THR A 314 139.86 66.37 -78.34
C THR A 314 140.87 65.24 -78.47
N LEU A 315 141.18 64.53 -77.38
CA LEU A 315 142.06 63.36 -77.38
C LEU A 315 141.50 62.22 -78.24
N ASP A 316 140.19 61.98 -78.28
CA ASP A 316 139.59 60.98 -79.17
C ASP A 316 139.67 61.42 -80.63
N SER A 317 139.55 62.73 -80.93
CA SER A 317 139.81 63.24 -82.28
C SER A 317 141.27 63.07 -82.72
N GLU A 318 142.23 63.24 -81.79
CA GLU A 318 143.65 62.98 -81.99
C GLU A 318 143.91 61.48 -82.15
N VAL A 319 143.33 60.62 -81.30
CA VAL A 319 143.40 59.16 -81.38
C VAL A 319 142.77 58.65 -82.67
N GLN A 320 141.66 59.21 -83.15
CA GLN A 320 141.07 58.88 -84.46
C GLN A 320 141.95 59.36 -85.63
N SER A 321 142.75 60.42 -85.45
CA SER A 321 143.74 60.85 -86.45
C SER A 321 144.95 59.90 -86.47
N LEU A 322 145.46 59.52 -85.29
CA LEU A 322 146.55 58.57 -85.11
C LEU A 322 146.12 57.15 -85.49
N GLN A 323 144.87 56.76 -85.28
CA GLN A 323 144.28 55.53 -85.79
C GLN A 323 144.22 55.55 -87.31
N ARG A 324 143.88 56.67 -87.97
CA ARG A 324 143.94 56.74 -89.44
C ARG A 324 145.37 56.60 -89.97
N VAL A 325 146.36 57.18 -89.30
CA VAL A 325 147.79 56.99 -89.64
C VAL A 325 148.24 55.55 -89.37
N ALA A 326 147.89 54.99 -88.21
CA ALA A 326 148.20 53.62 -87.82
C ALA A 326 147.50 52.61 -88.73
N SER A 327 146.23 52.80 -89.10
CA SER A 327 145.48 51.98 -90.06
C SER A 327 146.09 52.02 -91.45
N ASN A 328 146.62 53.17 -91.90
CA ASN A 328 147.36 53.24 -93.15
C ASN A 328 148.70 52.48 -93.06
N MET A 329 149.41 52.56 -91.93
CA MET A 329 150.61 51.75 -91.67
C MET A 329 150.31 50.25 -91.51
N THR A 330 149.21 49.87 -90.86
CA THR A 330 148.80 48.47 -90.72
C THR A 330 148.27 47.95 -92.04
N MET A 331 147.54 48.69 -92.87
CA MET A 331 147.21 48.26 -94.24
C MET A 331 148.48 48.07 -95.09
N GLY A 332 149.50 48.92 -94.93
CA GLY A 332 150.80 48.74 -95.58
C GLY A 332 151.52 47.47 -95.10
N LEU A 333 151.56 47.25 -93.78
CA LEU A 333 152.11 46.04 -93.16
C LEU A 333 151.27 44.79 -93.43
N GLU A 334 149.95 44.89 -93.56
CA GLU A 334 149.03 43.81 -93.91
C GLU A 334 149.17 43.45 -95.37
N LYS A 335 149.42 44.41 -96.26
CA LYS A 335 149.76 44.13 -97.66
C LYS A 335 151.07 43.34 -97.74
N LEU A 336 152.14 43.83 -97.10
CA LEU A 336 153.42 43.12 -97.01
C LEU A 336 153.32 41.77 -96.28
N ASN A 337 152.51 41.68 -95.21
CA ASN A 337 152.24 40.43 -94.50
C ASN A 337 151.31 39.50 -95.28
N SER A 338 150.49 40.00 -96.20
CA SER A 338 149.65 39.18 -97.10
C SER A 338 150.49 38.61 -98.24
N GLU A 339 151.46 39.37 -98.75
CA GLU A 339 152.47 38.90 -99.71
C GLU A 339 153.40 37.86 -99.05
N ASN A 340 153.89 38.13 -97.82
CA ASN A 340 154.61 37.14 -97.01
C ASN A 340 153.74 35.93 -96.62
N LYS A 341 152.46 36.12 -96.28
CA LYS A 341 151.53 35.01 -96.03
C LYS A 341 151.28 34.21 -97.29
N GLN A 342 151.16 34.80 -98.47
CA GLN A 342 150.96 34.03 -99.71
C GLN A 342 152.19 33.15 -100.00
N LEU A 343 153.41 33.67 -99.84
CA LEU A 343 154.63 32.87 -99.93
C LEU A 343 154.70 31.77 -98.85
N MET A 344 154.40 32.11 -97.60
CA MET A 344 154.36 31.13 -96.49
C MET A 344 153.21 30.13 -96.61
N GLU A 345 152.07 30.49 -97.21
CA GLU A 345 150.92 29.61 -97.46
C GLU A 345 151.15 28.70 -98.65
N GLU A 346 151.90 29.12 -99.68
CA GLU A 346 152.35 28.22 -100.75
C GLU A 346 153.36 27.19 -100.25
N GLN A 347 154.26 27.60 -99.34
CA GLN A 347 155.17 26.70 -98.65
C GLN A 347 154.41 25.77 -97.68
N HIS A 348 153.51 26.32 -96.87
CA HIS A 348 152.67 25.58 -95.94
C HIS A 348 151.65 24.67 -96.64
N ARG A 349 151.16 24.97 -97.84
CA ARG A 349 150.33 24.04 -98.65
C ARG A 349 151.12 22.81 -99.08
N LYS A 350 152.42 22.96 -99.40
CA LYS A 350 153.31 21.82 -99.69
C LYS A 350 153.62 21.01 -98.43
N ASP A 351 153.86 21.68 -97.30
CA ASP A 351 154.08 21.01 -96.01
C ASP A 351 152.81 20.30 -95.49
N MET A 352 151.63 20.91 -95.61
CA MET A 352 150.34 20.33 -95.24
C MET A 352 149.96 19.14 -96.13
N ALA A 353 150.34 19.13 -97.41
CA ALA A 353 150.19 17.96 -98.26
C ALA A 353 151.05 16.77 -97.76
N LEU A 354 152.29 17.03 -97.33
CA LEU A 354 153.16 16.03 -96.68
C LEU A 354 152.61 15.60 -95.31
N GLN A 355 152.05 16.54 -94.52
CA GLN A 355 151.48 16.27 -93.20
C GLN A 355 150.16 15.47 -93.28
N ALA A 356 149.34 15.69 -94.32
CA ALA A 356 148.12 14.92 -94.59
C ALA A 356 148.42 13.46 -94.94
N VAL A 357 149.48 13.19 -95.72
CA VAL A 357 149.98 11.82 -95.98
C VAL A 357 150.46 11.18 -94.68
N ASN A 358 151.20 11.92 -93.84
CA ASN A 358 151.72 11.42 -92.56
C ASN A 358 150.59 11.14 -91.54
N ASN A 359 149.51 11.94 -91.53
CA ASN A 359 148.35 11.71 -90.66
C ASN A 359 147.48 10.53 -91.12
N LYS A 360 147.32 10.28 -92.43
CA LYS A 360 146.70 9.03 -92.93
C LYS A 360 147.52 7.79 -92.57
N LEU A 361 148.84 7.91 -92.50
CA LEU A 361 149.75 6.86 -92.02
C LEU A 361 149.61 6.61 -90.49
N LYS A 362 149.14 7.59 -89.71
CA LYS A 362 148.81 7.43 -88.28
C LYS A 362 147.43 6.80 -88.05
N GLU A 363 146.41 7.17 -88.83
CA GLU A 363 145.09 6.52 -88.75
C GLU A 363 145.14 5.04 -89.15
N LEU A 364 145.94 4.69 -90.17
CA LEU A 364 146.20 3.30 -90.55
C LEU A 364 147.09 2.54 -89.54
N LYS A 365 147.77 3.24 -88.63
CA LYS A 365 148.45 2.63 -87.48
C LYS A 365 147.51 2.45 -86.29
N MET A 366 146.60 3.39 -86.00
CA MET A 366 145.55 3.24 -84.97
C MET A 366 144.52 2.15 -85.33
N LYS A 367 144.17 1.99 -86.61
CA LYS A 367 143.35 0.86 -87.08
C LYS A 367 144.11 -0.48 -87.13
N ARG A 368 145.44 -0.44 -86.96
CA ARG A 368 146.36 -1.59 -86.78
C ARG A 368 146.84 -1.74 -85.33
N THR A 369 146.25 -0.98 -84.42
CA THR A 369 146.02 -1.32 -83.01
C THR A 369 144.50 -1.39 -82.82
N GLU A 370 143.75 -1.98 -83.75
CA GLU A 370 143.53 -3.44 -83.75
C GLU A 370 143.17 -3.96 -82.36
N SER A 371 141.94 -4.47 -82.24
CA SER A 371 141.63 -5.89 -81.95
C SER A 371 142.43 -6.61 -80.85
N THR A 372 143.01 -5.84 -79.92
CA THR A 372 143.77 -6.29 -78.76
C THR A 372 143.09 -5.92 -77.45
N ASP A 373 141.82 -5.53 -77.51
CA ASP A 373 140.89 -5.72 -76.41
C ASP A 373 139.77 -6.69 -76.84
N LYS A 374 139.51 -7.72 -76.02
CA LYS A 374 138.89 -8.97 -76.46
C LYS A 374 137.42 -9.09 -76.03
N SER A 375 136.62 -9.63 -76.94
CA SER A 375 135.29 -10.25 -76.72
C SER A 375 134.04 -9.36 -76.66
N LYS A 376 133.45 -9.11 -77.84
CA LYS A 376 132.04 -9.45 -78.11
C LYS A 376 131.95 -10.12 -79.50
N SER A 377 131.69 -11.44 -79.52
CA SER A 377 131.67 -12.27 -80.74
C SER A 377 130.37 -12.14 -81.56
N SER A 378 130.47 -12.35 -82.87
CA SER A 378 129.36 -12.36 -83.84
C SER A 378 128.37 -13.54 -83.70
N GLU A 379 128.64 -14.46 -82.77
CA GLU A 379 127.79 -15.63 -82.45
C GLU A 379 126.39 -15.23 -81.94
N LYS A 380 126.23 -14.04 -81.34
CA LYS A 380 124.92 -13.55 -80.87
C LYS A 380 123.93 -13.23 -82.00
N ARG A 381 124.40 -12.96 -83.22
CA ARG A 381 123.54 -12.51 -84.32
C ARG A 381 122.94 -13.65 -85.16
N ALA A 382 123.26 -14.91 -84.82
CA ALA A 382 122.67 -16.10 -85.46
C ALA A 382 121.63 -16.79 -84.55
N LYS A 383 121.89 -16.85 -83.24
CA LYS A 383 120.97 -17.46 -82.26
C LYS A 383 119.60 -16.78 -82.20
N GLU A 384 119.58 -15.45 -82.31
CA GLU A 384 118.35 -14.63 -82.32
C GLU A 384 117.38 -14.97 -83.48
N LEU A 385 117.85 -15.64 -84.55
CA LEU A 385 117.00 -16.07 -85.68
C LEU A 385 116.47 -17.50 -85.53
N GLU A 386 117.08 -18.32 -84.68
CA GLU A 386 116.72 -19.73 -84.49
C GLU A 386 115.71 -19.91 -83.35
N ASP A 387 115.76 -19.04 -82.33
CA ASP A 387 114.78 -19.01 -81.24
C ASP A 387 113.38 -18.61 -81.73
N MET A 388 113.26 -17.63 -82.64
CA MET A 388 111.96 -17.15 -83.16
C MET A 388 111.15 -18.22 -83.92
N LEU A 389 111.80 -19.18 -84.57
CA LEU A 389 111.10 -20.24 -85.32
C LEU A 389 110.45 -21.29 -84.40
N ASN A 390 111.05 -21.55 -83.24
CA ASN A 390 110.54 -22.54 -82.27
C ASN A 390 109.35 -22.01 -81.44
N GLU A 391 109.14 -20.69 -81.41
CA GLU A 391 108.01 -20.06 -80.70
C GLU A 391 106.70 -20.19 -81.50
N GLU A 392 106.74 -20.04 -82.81
CA GLU A 392 105.56 -20.12 -83.71
C GLU A 392 104.92 -21.52 -83.73
N GLU A 393 105.70 -22.61 -83.81
CA GLU A 393 105.14 -23.97 -83.82
C GLU A 393 104.45 -24.35 -82.50
N ARG A 394 104.95 -23.82 -81.36
CA ARG A 394 104.31 -23.98 -80.05
C ARG A 394 103.00 -23.21 -79.96
N TYR A 395 102.90 -22.06 -80.63
CA TYR A 395 101.70 -21.23 -80.63
C TYR A 395 100.52 -21.95 -81.31
N ALA A 396 100.76 -22.58 -82.47
CA ALA A 396 99.73 -23.29 -83.23
C ALA A 396 99.05 -24.42 -82.44
N SER A 397 99.82 -25.22 -81.68
CA SER A 397 99.29 -26.36 -80.91
C SER A 397 98.45 -25.94 -79.69
N GLN A 398 98.71 -24.76 -79.12
CA GLN A 398 97.92 -24.22 -78.01
C GLN A 398 96.55 -23.72 -78.47
N LEU A 399 96.45 -23.20 -79.70
CA LEU A 399 95.21 -22.63 -80.24
C LEU A 399 94.06 -23.65 -80.28
N THR A 400 94.34 -24.89 -80.69
CA THR A 400 93.34 -25.97 -80.84
C THR A 400 92.75 -26.44 -79.50
N THR A 401 93.58 -26.54 -78.46
CA THR A 401 93.12 -26.92 -77.10
C THR A 401 92.34 -25.78 -76.43
N ASN A 402 92.71 -24.52 -76.71
CA ASN A 402 91.94 -23.36 -76.28
C ASN A 402 90.54 -23.33 -76.91
N GLN A 403 90.39 -23.72 -78.19
CA GLN A 403 89.08 -23.76 -78.86
C GLN A 403 88.10 -24.78 -78.23
N GLN A 404 88.58 -25.96 -77.82
CA GLN A 404 87.72 -26.96 -77.16
C GLN A 404 87.28 -26.49 -75.75
N ARG A 405 88.19 -25.87 -74.97
CA ARG A 405 87.82 -25.24 -73.69
C ARG A 405 86.80 -24.12 -73.88
N ALA A 406 86.95 -23.29 -74.92
CA ALA A 406 86.03 -22.20 -75.22
C ALA A 406 84.60 -22.70 -75.48
N MET A 407 84.43 -23.84 -76.18
CA MET A 407 83.10 -24.42 -76.39
C MET A 407 82.45 -24.92 -75.09
N HIS A 408 83.20 -25.63 -74.22
CA HIS A 408 82.65 -26.08 -72.93
C HIS A 408 82.29 -24.88 -72.02
N CYS A 409 83.14 -23.86 -71.98
CA CYS A 409 82.85 -22.62 -71.26
C CYS A 409 81.57 -21.95 -71.81
N SER A 410 81.42 -21.87 -73.13
CA SER A 410 80.22 -21.30 -73.77
C SER A 410 78.91 -21.97 -73.34
N PHE A 411 78.88 -23.31 -73.23
CA PHE A 411 77.69 -24.04 -72.76
C PHE A 411 77.37 -23.75 -71.28
N VAL A 412 78.40 -23.73 -70.42
CA VAL A 412 78.23 -23.39 -68.99
C VAL A 412 77.77 -21.94 -68.83
N GLU A 413 78.32 -21.00 -69.60
CA GLU A 413 77.88 -19.61 -69.61
C GLU A 413 76.45 -19.46 -70.16
N GLN A 414 76.00 -20.29 -71.12
CA GLN A 414 74.61 -20.27 -71.57
C GLN A 414 73.62 -20.75 -70.49
N GLN A 415 73.97 -21.76 -69.69
CA GLN A 415 73.17 -22.17 -68.52
C GLN A 415 73.11 -21.06 -67.46
N LYS A 416 74.26 -20.45 -67.13
CA LYS A 416 74.31 -19.28 -66.23
C LYS A 416 73.46 -18.12 -66.77
N LEU A 417 73.53 -17.84 -68.07
CA LEU A 417 72.77 -16.77 -68.73
C LEU A 417 71.26 -17.02 -68.66
N LEU A 418 70.79 -18.27 -68.68
CA LEU A 418 69.38 -18.60 -68.44
C LEU A 418 68.96 -18.38 -66.99
N ALA A 419 69.81 -18.74 -66.01
CA ALA A 419 69.56 -18.43 -64.61
C ALA A 419 69.51 -16.91 -64.36
N LEU A 420 70.52 -16.18 -64.85
CA LEU A 420 70.59 -14.72 -64.78
C LEU A 420 69.41 -14.03 -65.48
N LYS A 421 68.89 -14.56 -66.60
CA LYS A 421 67.65 -14.04 -67.23
C LYS A 421 66.39 -14.25 -66.40
N ASN A 422 66.36 -15.26 -65.54
CA ASN A 422 65.22 -15.47 -64.63
C ASN A 422 65.35 -14.58 -63.39
N GLU A 423 66.56 -14.39 -62.88
CA GLU A 423 66.85 -13.36 -61.86
C GLU A 423 66.56 -11.95 -62.39
N GLU A 424 66.95 -11.62 -63.63
CA GLU A 424 66.64 -10.35 -64.30
C GLU A 424 65.12 -10.09 -64.32
N LYS A 425 64.30 -11.09 -64.64
CA LYS A 425 62.84 -10.97 -64.58
C LYS A 425 62.33 -10.71 -63.17
N LEU A 426 62.88 -11.40 -62.17
CA LEU A 426 62.52 -11.20 -60.76
C LEU A 426 62.91 -9.78 -60.30
N PHE A 427 64.14 -9.34 -60.58
CA PHE A 427 64.62 -8.00 -60.33
C PHE A 427 63.83 -6.95 -61.12
N HIS A 428 63.36 -7.23 -62.34
CA HIS A 428 62.50 -6.35 -63.12
C HIS A 428 61.10 -6.19 -62.48
N MET A 429 60.54 -7.27 -61.91
CA MET A 429 59.30 -7.17 -61.13
C MET A 429 59.51 -6.39 -59.83
N GLN A 430 60.61 -6.63 -59.10
CA GLN A 430 60.98 -5.85 -57.92
C GLN A 430 61.24 -4.37 -58.27
N LEU A 431 61.87 -4.07 -59.42
CA LEU A 431 62.09 -2.73 -59.94
C LEU A 431 60.79 -2.05 -60.36
N LYS A 432 59.80 -2.78 -60.88
CA LYS A 432 58.46 -2.25 -61.15
C LYS A 432 57.75 -1.90 -59.85
N ALA A 433 57.79 -2.78 -58.84
CA ALA A 433 57.23 -2.52 -57.52
C ALA A 433 57.92 -1.34 -56.82
N SER A 434 59.25 -1.29 -56.82
CA SER A 434 60.02 -0.20 -56.24
C SER A 434 59.83 1.11 -57.01
N LYS A 435 59.74 1.11 -58.35
CA LYS A 435 59.36 2.30 -59.13
C LYS A 435 57.94 2.80 -58.81
N ALA A 436 56.97 1.91 -58.56
CA ALA A 436 55.64 2.31 -58.11
C ALA A 436 55.67 2.94 -56.71
N ILE A 437 56.50 2.41 -55.80
CA ILE A 437 56.73 2.99 -54.46
C ILE A 437 57.45 4.33 -54.58
N MET A 438 58.53 4.42 -55.36
CA MET A 438 59.27 5.67 -55.63
C MET A 438 58.38 6.72 -56.29
N SER A 439 57.44 6.36 -57.16
CA SER A 439 56.46 7.30 -57.73
C SER A 439 55.51 7.85 -56.66
N LYS A 440 55.01 6.99 -55.74
CA LYS A 440 54.22 7.41 -54.58
C LYS A 440 55.02 8.23 -53.56
N LEU A 441 56.31 7.95 -53.39
CA LEU A 441 57.20 8.74 -52.53
C LEU A 441 57.54 10.07 -53.18
N ALA A 442 57.78 10.12 -54.50
CA ALA A 442 58.01 11.35 -55.24
C ALA A 442 56.76 12.24 -55.30
N SER A 443 55.54 11.68 -55.36
CA SER A 443 54.32 12.49 -55.24
C SER A 443 54.11 13.02 -53.82
N LYS A 444 54.42 12.22 -52.78
CA LYS A 444 54.48 12.70 -51.39
C LYS A 444 55.55 13.78 -51.20
N GLN A 445 56.75 13.59 -51.76
CA GLN A 445 57.84 14.56 -51.72
C GLN A 445 57.41 15.87 -52.39
N ARG A 446 56.85 15.83 -53.61
CA ARG A 446 56.32 17.05 -54.27
C ARG A 446 55.17 17.71 -53.52
N ASN A 447 54.36 16.95 -52.77
CA ASN A 447 53.34 17.52 -51.89
C ASN A 447 53.99 18.21 -50.68
N VAL A 448 54.99 17.58 -50.06
CA VAL A 448 55.75 18.15 -48.92
C VAL A 448 56.58 19.35 -49.35
N GLU A 449 57.22 19.32 -50.52
CA GLU A 449 57.93 20.44 -51.14
C GLU A 449 56.98 21.60 -51.44
N ARG A 450 55.75 21.33 -51.94
CA ARG A 450 54.72 22.36 -52.08
C ARG A 450 54.27 22.93 -50.74
N SER A 451 54.04 22.10 -49.72
CA SER A 451 53.68 22.62 -48.38
C SER A 451 54.83 23.35 -47.70
N LEU A 452 56.08 22.94 -47.96
CA LEU A 452 57.28 23.62 -47.48
C LEU A 452 57.47 24.93 -48.23
N GLN A 453 57.14 24.99 -49.52
CA GLN A 453 57.18 26.21 -50.31
C GLN A 453 56.12 27.21 -49.86
N THR A 454 54.87 26.79 -49.62
CA THR A 454 53.85 27.68 -49.05
C THR A 454 54.13 28.06 -47.60
N GLN A 455 54.75 27.17 -46.81
CA GLN A 455 55.26 27.51 -45.47
C GLN A 455 56.44 28.48 -45.53
N LYS A 456 57.34 28.37 -46.53
CA LYS A 456 58.42 29.32 -46.78
C LYS A 456 57.88 30.67 -47.24
N GLU A 457 56.89 30.71 -48.13
CA GLU A 457 56.22 31.94 -48.57
C GLU A 457 55.49 32.61 -47.41
N SER A 458 54.82 31.82 -46.55
CA SER A 458 54.25 32.31 -45.29
C SER A 458 55.33 32.81 -44.33
N LEU A 459 56.44 32.09 -44.16
CA LEU A 459 57.59 32.52 -43.35
C LEU A 459 58.29 33.75 -43.93
N TYR A 460 58.33 33.94 -45.25
CA TYR A 460 58.84 35.15 -45.87
C TYR A 460 57.85 36.30 -45.70
N GLY A 461 56.54 36.06 -45.77
CA GLY A 461 55.52 37.05 -45.44
C GLY A 461 55.58 37.48 -43.97
N ILE A 462 55.78 36.54 -43.04
CA ILE A 462 55.96 36.79 -41.61
C ILE A 462 57.32 37.45 -41.34
N SER A 463 58.41 36.97 -41.93
CA SER A 463 59.75 37.58 -41.79
C SER A 463 59.78 38.98 -42.36
N TYR A 464 59.14 39.23 -43.51
CA TYR A 464 58.97 40.58 -44.06
C TYR A 464 58.11 41.46 -43.17
N GLN A 465 57.03 40.94 -42.57
CA GLN A 465 56.27 41.68 -41.56
C GLN A 465 57.11 41.96 -40.31
N VAL A 466 57.95 41.02 -39.88
CA VAL A 466 58.86 41.15 -38.73
C VAL A 466 60.04 42.08 -39.04
N GLU A 467 60.53 42.17 -40.27
CA GLU A 467 61.52 43.16 -40.72
C GLU A 467 60.87 44.52 -40.96
N THR A 468 59.62 44.59 -41.40
CA THR A 468 58.90 45.87 -41.56
C THR A 468 58.55 46.45 -40.18
N ILE A 469 58.05 45.61 -39.27
CA ILE A 469 57.85 45.95 -37.86
C ILE A 469 59.21 46.20 -37.21
N GLY A 470 60.23 45.40 -37.49
CA GLY A 470 61.58 45.48 -36.93
C GLY A 470 62.35 46.72 -37.37
N ALA A 471 62.19 47.16 -38.62
CA ALA A 471 62.72 48.44 -39.11
C ALA A 471 61.93 49.62 -38.53
N ARG A 472 60.60 49.47 -38.36
CA ARG A 472 59.78 50.48 -37.67
C ARG A 472 60.13 50.56 -36.18
N VAL A 473 60.48 49.43 -35.55
CA VAL A 473 60.93 49.30 -34.17
C VAL A 473 62.35 49.85 -34.02
N ALA A 474 63.31 49.48 -34.88
CA ALA A 474 64.66 50.07 -34.90
C ALA A 474 64.66 51.58 -35.15
N HIS A 475 63.70 52.08 -35.94
CA HIS A 475 63.45 53.53 -36.10
C HIS A 475 62.83 54.17 -34.83
N MET A 476 62.07 53.42 -34.02
CA MET A 476 61.61 53.88 -32.69
C MET A 476 62.63 53.64 -31.57
N GLU A 477 63.63 52.76 -31.76
CA GLU A 477 64.64 52.35 -30.77
C GLU A 477 65.99 53.06 -30.93
N GLY A 478 66.23 53.74 -32.06
CA GLY A 478 67.25 54.79 -32.17
C GLY A 478 68.71 54.30 -32.13
N ALA A 479 69.13 53.54 -33.14
CA ALA A 479 70.52 53.06 -33.31
C ALA A 479 71.57 54.15 -33.66
N LYS A 480 71.45 55.36 -33.07
CA LYS A 480 72.46 56.45 -33.08
C LYS A 480 72.54 57.19 -31.74
N ALA A 481 72.36 56.50 -30.61
CA ALA A 481 72.77 56.98 -29.29
C ALA A 481 73.03 55.83 -28.29
N GLU A 482 73.80 54.81 -28.69
CA GLU A 482 74.04 53.59 -27.88
C GLU A 482 74.79 53.81 -26.55
N ARG A 483 75.21 55.05 -26.24
CA ARG A 483 75.75 55.43 -24.92
C ARG A 483 74.73 56.11 -24.00
N GLU A 484 73.61 56.60 -24.52
CA GLU A 484 72.50 57.17 -23.75
C GLU A 484 71.41 56.12 -23.52
N CYS A 485 71.16 55.27 -24.53
CA CYS A 485 70.12 54.23 -24.47
C CYS A 485 70.42 53.11 -23.46
N SER A 486 71.69 52.87 -23.09
CA SER A 486 72.05 51.88 -22.06
C SER A 486 71.59 52.29 -20.67
N ALA A 487 71.68 53.59 -20.33
CA ALA A 487 71.14 54.14 -19.09
C ALA A 487 69.60 54.10 -19.07
N GLU A 488 68.96 54.45 -20.18
CA GLU A 488 67.49 54.35 -20.32
C GLU A 488 66.97 52.90 -20.27
N LEU A 489 67.73 51.93 -20.78
CA LEU A 489 67.37 50.51 -20.72
C LEU A 489 67.56 49.93 -19.32
N VAL A 490 68.62 50.30 -18.61
CA VAL A 490 68.80 49.95 -17.18
C VAL A 490 67.73 50.61 -16.31
N GLU A 491 67.36 51.87 -16.58
CA GLU A 491 66.21 52.49 -15.92
C GLU A 491 64.88 51.80 -16.26
N ARG A 492 64.64 51.42 -17.52
CA ARG A 492 63.45 50.63 -17.90
C ARG A 492 63.45 49.27 -17.23
N GLU A 493 64.59 48.59 -17.13
CA GLU A 493 64.69 47.31 -16.42
C GLU A 493 64.42 47.49 -14.92
N ASN A 494 65.03 48.48 -14.26
CA ASN A 494 64.77 48.79 -12.85
C ASN A 494 63.29 49.16 -12.62
N ARG A 495 62.69 49.98 -13.50
CA ARG A 495 61.25 50.30 -13.47
C ARG A 495 60.38 49.07 -13.69
N LEU A 496 60.77 48.13 -14.56
CA LEU A 496 60.06 46.86 -14.77
C LEU A 496 60.23 45.89 -13.61
N GLN A 497 61.39 45.85 -12.96
CA GLN A 497 61.64 45.10 -11.73
C GLN A 497 60.83 45.69 -10.56
N GLU A 498 60.76 47.02 -10.43
CA GLU A 498 59.86 47.69 -9.49
C GLU A 498 58.39 47.40 -9.78
N VAL A 499 57.95 47.49 -11.04
CA VAL A 499 56.57 47.17 -11.44
C VAL A 499 56.27 45.70 -11.13
N ARG A 500 57.20 44.79 -11.42
CA ARG A 500 57.11 43.36 -11.05
C ARG A 500 57.05 43.16 -9.53
N ALA A 501 57.84 43.91 -8.75
CA ALA A 501 57.80 43.87 -7.29
C ALA A 501 56.47 44.43 -6.74
N ARG A 502 55.93 45.52 -7.31
CA ARG A 502 54.61 46.07 -7.00
C ARG A 502 53.47 45.12 -7.42
N HIS A 503 53.63 44.36 -8.50
CA HIS A 503 52.68 43.30 -8.88
C HIS A 503 52.79 42.07 -7.97
N ALA A 504 53.99 41.62 -7.62
CA ALA A 504 54.22 40.53 -6.67
C ALA A 504 53.69 40.88 -5.26
N ALA A 505 53.91 42.11 -4.80
CA ALA A 505 53.32 42.62 -3.55
C ALA A 505 51.79 42.66 -3.63
N ARG A 506 51.21 43.10 -4.75
CA ARG A 506 49.75 43.06 -4.97
C ARG A 506 49.21 41.63 -4.98
N VAL A 507 49.85 40.69 -5.66
CA VAL A 507 49.49 39.26 -5.65
C VAL A 507 49.58 38.71 -4.23
N ALA A 508 50.68 38.93 -3.51
CA ALA A 508 50.83 38.50 -2.12
C ALA A 508 49.80 39.15 -1.16
N THR A 509 49.35 40.37 -1.43
CA THR A 509 48.19 40.93 -0.70
C THR A 509 46.89 40.22 -1.09
N LEU A 510 46.62 39.99 -2.38
CA LEU A 510 45.41 39.30 -2.85
C LEU A 510 45.34 37.86 -2.36
N GLU A 511 46.45 37.13 -2.28
CA GLU A 511 46.56 35.80 -1.68
C GLU A 511 46.32 35.84 -0.17
N ARG A 512 46.80 36.88 0.53
CA ARG A 512 46.47 37.10 1.95
C ARG A 512 44.99 37.46 2.14
N HIS A 513 44.39 38.21 1.22
CA HIS A 513 42.95 38.52 1.24
C HIS A 513 42.10 37.29 0.92
N SER A 514 42.49 36.46 -0.06
CA SER A 514 41.78 35.21 -0.37
C SER A 514 41.92 34.19 0.76
N GLY A 515 43.10 34.07 1.38
CA GLY A 515 43.32 33.27 2.58
C GLY A 515 42.39 33.70 3.73
N LYS A 516 42.31 35.01 4.02
CA LYS A 516 41.35 35.56 5.00
C LYS A 516 39.91 35.22 4.63
N LEU A 517 39.50 35.40 3.38
CA LEU A 517 38.15 35.06 2.91
C LEU A 517 37.85 33.55 3.04
N TYR A 518 38.82 32.67 2.79
CA TYR A 518 38.65 31.23 3.02
C TYR A 518 38.50 30.88 4.50
N ASP A 519 39.26 31.54 5.39
CA ASP A 519 39.15 31.32 6.83
C ASP A 519 37.87 31.95 7.43
N ASP A 520 37.44 33.11 6.93
CA ASP A 520 36.12 33.70 7.23
C ASP A 520 34.99 32.78 6.75
N MET A 521 35.06 32.25 5.51
CA MET A 521 34.08 31.29 4.98
C MET A 521 34.05 30.01 5.83
N ARG A 522 35.20 29.50 6.26
CA ARG A 522 35.30 28.36 7.19
C ARG A 522 34.71 28.68 8.56
N ARG A 523 34.96 29.89 9.12
CA ARG A 523 34.37 30.34 10.39
C ARG A 523 32.85 30.40 10.27
N LEU A 524 32.33 31.11 9.27
CA LEU A 524 30.89 31.23 8.99
C LEU A 524 30.23 29.86 8.75
N THR A 525 30.91 28.93 8.08
CA THR A 525 30.41 27.55 7.91
C THR A 525 30.28 26.82 9.25
N ARG A 526 31.27 26.93 10.14
CA ARG A 526 31.19 26.34 11.49
C ARG A 526 30.13 27.01 12.36
N GLU A 527 30.02 28.34 12.28
CA GLU A 527 28.97 29.10 12.98
C GLU A 527 27.57 28.69 12.48
N LEU A 528 27.40 28.51 11.17
CA LEU A 528 26.17 27.97 10.56
C LEU A 528 25.87 26.55 11.04
N GLU A 529 26.87 25.65 11.05
CA GLU A 529 26.73 24.28 11.55
C GLU A 529 26.31 24.29 13.04
N LEU A 530 26.95 25.11 13.89
CA LEU A 530 26.59 25.31 15.30
C LEU A 530 25.17 25.86 15.46
N LYS A 531 24.79 26.92 14.73
CA LYS A 531 23.45 27.51 14.78
C LYS A 531 22.37 26.57 14.26
N SER A 532 22.68 25.71 13.30
CA SER A 532 21.78 24.63 12.86
C SER A 532 21.60 23.56 13.95
N GLY A 533 22.67 23.22 14.68
CA GLY A 533 22.64 22.34 15.85
C GLY A 533 21.85 22.94 17.02
N GLU A 534 21.94 24.24 17.26
CA GLU A 534 21.11 24.95 18.24
C GLU A 534 19.64 24.98 17.80
N ASN A 535 19.35 25.29 16.54
CA ASN A 535 17.99 25.32 16.00
C ASN A 535 17.31 23.95 16.11
N THR A 536 18.00 22.86 15.76
CA THR A 536 17.45 21.48 15.91
C THR A 536 17.19 21.11 17.37
N LYS A 537 18.05 21.53 18.32
CA LYS A 537 17.81 21.39 19.77
C LYS A 537 16.63 22.24 20.27
N LEU A 538 16.46 23.46 19.75
CA LEU A 538 15.33 24.33 20.09
C LEU A 538 14.03 23.78 19.51
N GLN A 539 14.03 23.23 18.30
CA GLN A 539 12.89 22.54 17.71
C GLN A 539 12.50 21.26 18.48
N SER A 540 13.46 20.46 18.96
CA SER A 540 13.13 19.30 19.78
C SER A 540 12.58 19.68 21.16
N ARG A 541 13.14 20.72 21.80
CA ARG A 541 12.58 21.31 23.03
C ARG A 541 11.18 21.88 22.81
N LEU A 542 10.94 22.58 21.70
CA LEU A 542 9.61 23.10 21.34
C LEU A 542 8.61 21.95 21.16
N LYS A 543 8.96 20.91 20.41
CA LYS A 543 8.10 19.72 20.22
C LYS A 543 7.79 19.02 21.56
N SER A 544 8.77 18.86 22.44
CA SER A 544 8.55 18.30 23.78
C SER A 544 7.66 19.21 24.64
N SER A 545 7.87 20.53 24.59
CA SER A 545 7.03 21.48 25.32
C SER A 545 5.59 21.52 24.78
N MET A 546 5.41 21.41 23.47
CA MET A 546 4.09 21.30 22.84
C MET A 546 3.39 20.01 23.29
N LEU A 547 4.09 18.86 23.27
CA LEU A 547 3.53 17.59 23.74
C LEU A 547 3.14 17.66 25.23
N ASN A 548 3.94 18.31 26.07
CA ASN A 548 3.62 18.50 27.50
C ASN A 548 2.38 19.41 27.68
N VAL A 549 2.25 20.46 26.88
CA VAL A 549 1.06 21.32 26.88
C VAL A 549 -0.17 20.55 26.38
N GLU A 550 -0.07 19.80 25.29
CA GLU A 550 -1.16 18.95 24.77
C GLU A 550 -1.57 17.84 25.75
N GLY A 551 -0.62 17.29 26.51
CA GLY A 551 -0.88 16.36 27.61
C GLY A 551 -1.65 17.03 28.75
N GLY A 552 -1.15 18.16 29.24
CA GLY A 552 -1.84 18.95 30.27
C GLY A 552 -3.23 19.43 29.85
N ASP A 553 -3.42 19.74 28.56
CA ASP A 553 -4.71 20.13 27.99
C ASP A 553 -5.72 18.97 27.97
N LYS A 554 -5.25 17.73 27.78
CA LYS A 554 -6.08 16.52 27.89
C LYS A 554 -6.45 16.26 29.36
N ASP A 555 -5.47 16.27 30.25
CA ASP A 555 -5.70 16.11 31.70
C ASP A 555 -6.69 17.15 32.24
N LEU A 556 -6.63 18.40 31.76
CA LEU A 556 -7.56 19.46 32.12
C LEU A 556 -8.98 19.24 31.57
N ARG A 557 -9.13 18.64 30.39
CA ARG A 557 -10.44 18.26 29.84
C ARG A 557 -11.05 17.11 30.65
N ASP A 558 -10.28 16.06 30.91
CA ASP A 558 -10.72 14.90 31.69
C ASP A 558 -11.10 15.30 33.13
N ARG A 559 -10.32 16.18 33.77
CA ARG A 559 -10.67 16.76 35.08
C ARG A 559 -11.95 17.62 35.03
N ARG A 560 -12.17 18.40 33.96
CA ARG A 560 -13.42 19.17 33.78
C ARG A 560 -14.63 18.26 33.57
N ASP A 561 -14.50 17.18 32.82
CA ASP A 561 -15.58 16.23 32.58
C ASP A 561 -15.89 15.41 33.83
N ASN A 562 -14.88 14.99 34.58
CA ASN A 562 -15.07 14.38 35.90
C ASN A 562 -15.76 15.35 36.89
N TRP A 563 -15.36 16.63 36.91
CA TRP A 563 -16.04 17.65 37.72
C TRP A 563 -17.50 17.86 37.31
N ARG A 564 -17.80 17.89 36.00
CA ARG A 564 -19.18 17.97 35.48
C ARG A 564 -20.01 16.76 35.93
N ARG A 565 -19.47 15.55 35.83
CA ARG A 565 -20.12 14.30 36.30
C ARG A 565 -20.41 14.37 37.79
N LEU A 566 -19.40 14.65 38.61
CA LEU A 566 -19.54 14.79 40.06
C LEU A 566 -20.58 15.84 40.45
N ARG A 567 -20.70 16.94 39.70
CA ARG A 567 -21.70 17.99 39.96
C ARG A 567 -23.12 17.60 39.55
N VAL A 568 -23.27 16.73 38.55
CA VAL A 568 -24.55 16.05 38.22
C VAL A 568 -24.89 15.03 39.31
N ASP A 569 -23.93 14.23 39.77
CA ASP A 569 -24.12 13.26 40.86
C ASP A 569 -24.50 13.97 42.18
N GLU A 570 -23.87 15.10 42.49
CA GLU A 570 -24.21 15.98 43.63
C GLU A 570 -25.65 16.51 43.52
N ALA A 571 -26.08 16.93 42.32
CA ALA A 571 -27.46 17.37 42.08
C ALA A 571 -28.48 16.22 42.21
N LEU A 572 -28.15 15.03 41.70
CA LEU A 572 -28.97 13.81 41.85
C LEU A 572 -29.06 13.38 43.32
N LEU A 573 -27.96 13.48 44.08
CA LEU A 573 -27.94 13.21 45.51
C LEU A 573 -28.79 14.23 46.29
N ARG A 574 -28.69 15.54 45.99
CA ARG A 574 -29.60 16.55 46.55
C ARG A 574 -31.07 16.23 46.27
N LEU A 575 -31.40 15.79 45.05
CA LEU A 575 -32.77 15.41 44.68
C LEU A 575 -33.25 14.16 45.44
N ARG A 576 -32.38 13.16 45.63
CA ARG A 576 -32.66 11.98 46.47
C ARG A 576 -32.89 12.36 47.93
N VAL A 577 -32.05 13.23 48.50
CA VAL A 577 -32.22 13.75 49.87
C VAL A 577 -33.55 14.53 50.00
N ALA A 578 -33.89 15.37 49.03
CA ALA A 578 -35.17 16.09 49.02
C ALA A 578 -36.39 15.16 48.89
N HIS A 579 -36.28 14.05 48.15
CA HIS A 579 -37.33 13.04 48.06
C HIS A 579 -37.46 12.25 49.38
N ALA A 580 -36.34 11.82 49.97
CA ALA A 580 -36.33 11.16 51.28
C ALA A 580 -36.87 12.08 52.40
N GLY A 581 -36.54 13.37 52.38
CA GLY A 581 -37.08 14.35 53.31
C GLY A 581 -38.61 14.51 53.19
N ARG A 582 -39.15 14.54 51.97
CA ARG A 582 -40.62 14.53 51.76
C ARG A 582 -41.27 13.22 52.22
N ALA A 583 -40.60 12.08 52.04
CA ALA A 583 -41.09 10.79 52.53
C ALA A 583 -41.08 10.73 54.06
N LEU A 584 -40.07 11.30 54.72
CA LEU A 584 -40.03 11.42 56.19
C LEU A 584 -41.14 12.31 56.72
N VAL A 585 -41.36 13.51 56.14
CA VAL A 585 -42.48 14.37 56.54
C VAL A 585 -43.83 13.66 56.38
N GLY A 586 -44.04 12.94 55.28
CA GLY A 586 -45.25 12.14 55.10
C GLY A 586 -45.40 10.98 56.11
N LEU A 587 -44.29 10.40 56.57
CA LEU A 587 -44.31 9.40 57.64
C LEU A 587 -44.61 10.04 59.01
N ASP A 588 -44.05 11.22 59.29
CA ASP A 588 -44.33 11.99 60.52
C ASP A 588 -45.81 12.39 60.58
N ASP A 589 -46.40 12.85 59.47
CA ASP A 589 -47.84 13.12 59.34
C ASP A 589 -48.68 11.85 59.62
N THR A 590 -48.30 10.69 59.06
CA THR A 590 -49.01 9.44 59.36
C THR A 590 -48.85 8.99 60.80
N ALA A 591 -47.68 9.16 61.41
CA ALA A 591 -47.46 8.85 62.82
C ALA A 591 -48.30 9.76 63.72
N PHE A 592 -48.37 11.06 63.42
CA PHE A 592 -49.20 12.03 64.12
C PHE A 592 -50.68 11.64 64.06
N THR A 593 -51.21 11.32 62.87
CA THR A 593 -52.63 10.89 62.75
C THR A 593 -52.91 9.56 63.46
N LEU A 594 -51.96 8.64 63.54
CA LEU A 594 -52.10 7.38 64.29
C LEU A 594 -52.11 7.62 65.81
N ASP A 595 -51.25 8.51 66.32
CA ASP A 595 -51.26 8.88 67.74
C ASP A 595 -52.51 9.69 68.11
N GLU A 596 -53.03 10.53 67.21
CA GLU A 596 -54.33 11.21 67.39
C GLU A 596 -55.47 10.18 67.48
N GLN A 597 -55.53 9.21 66.55
CA GLN A 597 -56.51 8.13 66.60
C GLN A 597 -56.37 7.27 67.86
N ARG A 598 -55.13 6.99 68.31
CA ARG A 598 -54.87 6.26 69.55
C ARG A 598 -55.42 7.02 70.76
N LEU A 599 -55.15 8.32 70.87
CA LEU A 599 -55.65 9.19 71.92
C LEU A 599 -57.18 9.29 71.93
N GLN A 600 -57.82 9.36 70.76
CA GLN A 600 -59.28 9.33 70.63
C GLN A 600 -59.88 7.99 71.10
N LEU A 601 -59.25 6.86 70.76
CA LEU A 601 -59.67 5.53 71.22
C LEU A 601 -59.44 5.34 72.74
N ASP A 602 -58.29 5.78 73.26
CA ASP A 602 -57.99 5.76 74.70
C ASP A 602 -59.00 6.62 75.49
N ALA A 603 -59.37 7.79 74.98
CA ALA A 603 -60.40 8.64 75.58
C ALA A 603 -61.78 7.96 75.58
N ALA A 604 -62.25 7.46 74.44
CA ALA A 604 -63.53 6.76 74.32
C ALA A 604 -63.60 5.49 75.19
N MET A 605 -62.48 4.76 75.32
CA MET A 605 -62.38 3.60 76.21
C MET A 605 -62.45 4.00 77.68
N ASN A 606 -61.79 5.09 78.09
CA ASN A 606 -61.87 5.62 79.45
C ASN A 606 -63.28 6.12 79.80
N GLU A 607 -63.95 6.85 78.90
CA GLU A 607 -65.36 7.23 79.06
C GLU A 607 -66.25 6.00 79.25
N ARG A 608 -66.05 4.96 78.44
CA ARG A 608 -66.82 3.70 78.55
C ARG A 608 -66.54 2.95 79.86
N LEU A 609 -65.31 2.98 80.37
CA LEU A 609 -64.98 2.40 81.68
C LEU A 609 -65.66 3.15 82.83
N ILE A 610 -65.69 4.48 82.78
CA ILE A 610 -66.40 5.32 83.75
C ILE A 610 -67.92 5.05 83.70
N GLU A 611 -68.48 4.94 82.50
CA GLU A 611 -69.90 4.62 82.30
C GLU A 611 -70.26 3.22 82.85
N ILE A 612 -69.40 2.22 82.62
CA ILE A 612 -69.57 0.87 83.17
C ILE A 612 -69.45 0.88 84.69
N ALA A 613 -68.52 1.64 85.27
CA ALA A 613 -68.39 1.79 86.72
C ALA A 613 -69.66 2.43 87.32
N ALA A 614 -70.15 3.53 86.75
CA ALA A 614 -71.39 4.19 87.19
C ALA A 614 -72.60 3.26 87.09
N ARG A 615 -72.74 2.49 86.00
CA ARG A 615 -73.78 1.45 85.85
C ARG A 615 -73.63 0.35 86.92
N ARG A 616 -72.41 -0.09 87.22
CA ARG A 616 -72.12 -1.12 88.25
C ARG A 616 -72.48 -0.63 89.67
N ASP A 617 -72.21 0.63 89.96
CA ASP A 617 -72.55 1.23 91.25
C ASP A 617 -74.06 1.45 91.38
N MET A 618 -74.73 1.87 90.31
CA MET A 618 -76.21 1.88 90.23
C MET A 618 -76.80 0.50 90.50
N PHE A 619 -76.31 -0.57 89.85
CA PHE A 619 -76.74 -1.94 90.14
C PHE A 619 -76.43 -2.36 91.58
N SER A 620 -75.35 -1.86 92.18
CA SER A 620 -75.00 -2.13 93.58
C SER A 620 -75.90 -1.39 94.57
N VAL A 621 -76.45 -0.22 94.20
CA VAL A 621 -77.53 0.46 94.93
C VAL A 621 -78.85 -0.32 94.78
N GLN A 622 -79.24 -0.70 93.56
CA GLN A 622 -80.45 -1.50 93.31
C GLN A 622 -80.41 -2.84 94.06
N LYS A 623 -79.25 -3.52 94.08
CA LYS A 623 -79.06 -4.75 94.86
C LYS A 623 -79.26 -4.53 96.36
N ARG A 624 -78.80 -3.40 96.93
CA ARG A 624 -79.04 -3.07 98.35
C ARG A 624 -80.52 -2.83 98.64
N ALA A 625 -81.20 -2.04 97.80
CA ALA A 625 -82.64 -1.82 97.93
C ALA A 625 -83.44 -3.14 97.86
N LEU A 626 -83.12 -4.02 96.89
CA LEU A 626 -83.74 -5.34 96.80
C LEU A 626 -83.45 -6.24 98.01
N VAL A 627 -82.26 -6.13 98.64
CA VAL A 627 -81.96 -6.86 99.88
C VAL A 627 -82.75 -6.31 101.07
N GLU A 628 -82.96 -5.00 101.16
CA GLU A 628 -83.84 -4.38 102.15
C GLU A 628 -85.30 -4.80 101.94
N ASP A 629 -85.78 -4.85 100.69
CA ASP A 629 -87.13 -5.31 100.35
C ASP A 629 -87.31 -6.81 100.61
N ILE A 630 -86.29 -7.65 100.34
CA ILE A 630 -86.27 -9.06 100.80
C ILE A 630 -86.34 -9.12 102.34
N GLY A 631 -85.71 -8.17 103.04
CA GLY A 631 -85.84 -8.03 104.50
C GLY A 631 -87.27 -7.73 104.95
N LYS A 632 -87.94 -6.77 104.29
CA LYS A 632 -89.36 -6.42 104.53
C LYS A 632 -90.28 -7.59 104.24
N VAL A 633 -90.15 -8.21 103.06
CA VAL A 633 -90.94 -9.38 102.65
C VAL A 633 -90.69 -10.58 103.57
N ARG A 634 -89.48 -10.78 104.11
CA ARG A 634 -89.23 -11.78 105.17
C ARG A 634 -89.84 -11.40 106.53
N GLY A 635 -90.15 -10.13 106.77
CA GLY A 635 -90.99 -9.70 107.88
C GLY A 635 -92.45 -10.06 107.64
N GLU A 636 -93.01 -9.62 106.52
CA GLU A 636 -94.38 -9.92 106.09
C GLU A 636 -94.64 -11.43 106.00
N ILE A 637 -93.71 -12.22 105.45
CA ILE A 637 -93.81 -13.68 105.40
C ILE A 637 -93.91 -14.27 106.80
N ARG A 638 -93.12 -13.79 107.78
CA ARG A 638 -93.22 -14.30 109.16
C ARG A 638 -94.56 -13.93 109.82
N GLU A 639 -95.10 -12.74 109.57
CA GLU A 639 -96.48 -12.40 109.99
C GLU A 639 -97.54 -13.25 109.29
N ARG A 640 -97.36 -13.55 108.00
CA ARG A 640 -98.26 -14.38 107.20
C ARG A 640 -98.17 -15.85 107.58
N GLU A 641 -97.00 -16.38 107.90
CA GLU A 641 -96.77 -17.71 108.46
C GLU A 641 -97.48 -17.84 109.81
N GLN A 642 -97.34 -16.84 110.70
CA GLN A 642 -98.08 -16.79 111.96
C GLN A 642 -99.61 -16.74 111.75
N ARG A 643 -100.08 -16.07 110.69
CA ARG A 643 -101.50 -16.06 110.28
C ARG A 643 -101.94 -17.37 109.61
N ILE A 644 -101.04 -18.05 108.90
CA ILE A 644 -101.27 -19.37 108.30
C ILE A 644 -101.32 -20.43 109.39
N GLU A 645 -100.48 -20.39 110.42
CA GLU A 645 -100.65 -21.28 111.59
C GLU A 645 -102.01 -21.09 112.26
N GLN A 646 -102.48 -19.85 112.40
CA GLN A 646 -103.84 -19.57 112.90
C GLN A 646 -104.93 -20.14 111.99
N LEU A 647 -104.72 -20.14 110.67
CA LEU A 647 -105.66 -20.68 109.67
C LEU A 647 -105.57 -22.20 109.52
N ILE A 648 -104.39 -22.82 109.66
CA ILE A 648 -104.21 -24.28 109.69
C ILE A 648 -104.88 -24.83 110.96
N LYS A 649 -104.62 -24.23 112.13
CA LYS A 649 -105.36 -24.55 113.37
C LYS A 649 -106.89 -24.40 113.22
N ARG A 650 -107.37 -23.57 112.28
CA ARG A 650 -108.80 -23.42 111.94
C ARG A 650 -109.29 -24.38 110.84
N TYR A 651 -108.43 -24.78 109.92
CA TYR A 651 -108.72 -25.68 108.80
C TYR A 651 -108.62 -27.15 109.21
N ASP A 652 -107.74 -27.49 110.14
CA ASP A 652 -107.71 -28.82 110.78
C ASP A 652 -109.01 -29.04 111.56
N ILE A 653 -109.55 -28.01 112.23
CA ILE A 653 -110.90 -28.03 112.84
C ILE A 653 -112.00 -28.20 111.76
N PHE A 654 -111.79 -27.72 110.53
CA PHE A 654 -112.77 -27.83 109.43
C PHE A 654 -112.71 -29.18 108.70
N ILE A 655 -111.53 -29.68 108.31
CA ILE A 655 -111.40 -31.00 107.67
C ILE A 655 -111.70 -32.15 108.65
N ALA A 656 -111.45 -31.97 109.96
CA ALA A 656 -111.95 -32.90 110.98
C ALA A 656 -113.48 -33.05 110.98
N SER A 657 -114.23 -32.10 110.37
CA SER A 657 -115.70 -32.09 110.31
C SER A 657 -116.33 -32.62 109.01
N LEU A 658 -115.55 -32.87 107.94
CA LEU A 658 -116.09 -33.25 106.61
C LEU A 658 -116.00 -34.75 106.24
N GLY A 659 -115.46 -35.59 107.13
CA GLY A 659 -115.45 -37.04 106.96
C GLY A 659 -114.51 -37.57 105.86
N LYS A 660 -114.49 -38.90 105.69
CA LYS A 660 -113.68 -39.63 104.69
C LYS A 660 -114.44 -40.84 104.15
N ASP A 661 -114.20 -41.14 102.88
CA ASP A 661 -114.52 -42.41 102.20
C ASP A 661 -113.63 -43.56 102.73
N GLU A 662 -114.05 -44.83 102.54
CA GLU A 662 -113.37 -46.05 103.03
C GLU A 662 -111.93 -46.24 102.49
N SER A 663 -111.51 -45.46 101.49
CA SER A 663 -110.14 -45.42 100.95
C SER A 663 -109.33 -44.16 101.31
N GLY A 664 -109.94 -43.20 102.01
CA GLY A 664 -109.22 -42.11 102.68
C GLY A 664 -108.79 -40.89 101.85
N GLN A 665 -109.28 -40.71 100.61
CA GLN A 665 -108.99 -39.55 99.73
C GLN A 665 -110.25 -38.95 99.05
N GLN A 666 -110.09 -37.86 98.27
CA GLN A 666 -111.17 -36.99 97.73
C GLN A 666 -111.16 -36.97 96.16
N LEU A 667 -112.31 -36.69 95.48
CA LEU A 667 -112.59 -37.08 94.06
C LEU A 667 -112.92 -35.93 93.05
N SER A 668 -112.64 -36.10 91.72
CA SER A 668 -113.11 -35.23 90.58
C SER A 668 -112.96 -35.87 89.14
N VAL A 669 -113.46 -35.24 88.05
CA VAL A 669 -114.10 -35.93 86.87
C VAL A 669 -113.58 -35.70 85.40
N THR A 670 -112.72 -34.73 85.06
CA THR A 670 -112.61 -34.13 83.68
C THR A 670 -112.00 -34.96 82.50
N PHE A 671 -111.68 -36.24 82.63
CA PHE A 671 -110.63 -36.91 81.81
C PHE A 671 -110.99 -37.37 80.36
N PHE A 672 -112.25 -37.49 79.95
CA PHE A 672 -112.64 -38.49 78.91
C PHE A 672 -113.00 -38.07 77.46
N LYS A 673 -113.00 -36.79 77.04
CA LYS A 673 -113.81 -36.34 75.85
C LYS A 673 -113.17 -36.18 74.44
N ILE A 674 -111.86 -36.26 74.23
CA ILE A 674 -111.23 -35.63 73.02
C ILE A 674 -111.05 -36.54 71.77
N LYS A 675 -111.11 -37.86 71.86
CA LYS A 675 -110.44 -38.78 70.89
C LYS A 675 -111.17 -39.12 69.56
N PHE A 676 -112.39 -38.65 69.27
CA PHE A 676 -113.33 -39.39 68.37
C PHE A 676 -113.67 -38.78 66.97
N ALA A 677 -113.02 -37.71 66.49
CA ALA A 677 -113.62 -36.86 65.43
C ALA A 677 -113.07 -36.96 63.99
N ALA A 678 -111.97 -37.67 63.69
CA ALA A 678 -111.16 -37.39 62.49
C ALA A 678 -111.45 -38.18 61.19
N GLU A 679 -111.99 -39.40 61.22
CA GLU A 679 -111.80 -40.39 60.13
C GLU A 679 -112.83 -40.37 58.97
N ARG A 680 -113.71 -39.36 58.83
CA ARG A 680 -114.98 -39.53 58.08
C ARG A 680 -115.12 -38.88 56.68
N ALA A 681 -114.04 -38.38 56.06
CA ALA A 681 -114.15 -37.46 54.90
C ALA A 681 -113.86 -38.04 53.49
N GLU A 682 -113.01 -39.08 53.36
CA GLU A 682 -112.22 -39.29 52.12
C GLU A 682 -112.91 -40.07 50.97
N LEU A 683 -114.11 -40.62 51.16
CA LEU A 683 -114.64 -41.72 50.32
C LEU A 683 -115.67 -41.36 49.21
N ARG A 684 -115.86 -40.08 48.83
CA ARG A 684 -116.98 -39.67 47.93
C ARG A 684 -116.64 -39.29 46.48
N GLU A 685 -115.38 -39.08 46.11
CA GLU A 685 -115.06 -38.30 44.89
C GLU A 685 -114.98 -39.11 43.57
N ARG A 686 -114.83 -40.44 43.61
CA ARG A 686 -114.50 -41.26 42.41
C ARG A 686 -115.68 -41.69 41.51
N GLY A 687 -116.93 -41.33 41.83
CA GLY A 687 -118.11 -41.89 41.16
C GLY A 687 -118.52 -41.26 39.82
N ALA A 688 -118.18 -39.99 39.56
CA ALA A 688 -118.89 -39.18 38.56
C ALA A 688 -118.33 -39.21 37.11
N ALA A 689 -117.28 -40.00 36.83
CA ALA A 689 -116.47 -39.83 35.61
C ALA A 689 -116.86 -40.72 34.41
N LEU A 690 -117.67 -41.77 34.59
CA LEU A 690 -117.83 -42.83 33.57
C LEU A 690 -119.03 -42.65 32.61
N ASP A 691 -120.05 -41.85 32.96
CA ASP A 691 -121.29 -41.77 32.16
C ASP A 691 -121.19 -40.87 30.91
N ALA A 692 -120.10 -40.12 30.73
CA ALA A 692 -120.01 -39.05 29.73
C ALA A 692 -119.64 -39.50 28.29
N ASP A 693 -119.09 -40.71 28.09
CA ASP A 693 -118.49 -41.08 26.81
C ASP A 693 -119.40 -41.82 25.82
N ILE A 694 -120.51 -42.42 26.28
CA ILE A 694 -121.39 -43.24 25.43
C ILE A 694 -122.11 -42.37 24.37
N GLY A 695 -122.54 -41.15 24.72
CA GLY A 695 -123.34 -40.28 23.84
C GLY A 695 -122.61 -39.64 22.65
N ARG A 696 -121.33 -39.95 22.37
CA ARG A 696 -120.59 -39.39 21.23
C ARG A 696 -120.74 -40.20 19.94
N ARG A 697 -120.72 -41.53 20.02
CA ARG A 697 -120.56 -42.44 18.86
C ARG A 697 -121.72 -42.47 17.88
N GLU A 698 -122.93 -42.09 18.31
CA GLU A 698 -124.13 -42.14 17.46
C GLU A 698 -124.18 -41.00 16.42
N ARG A 699 -123.45 -39.91 16.62
CA ARG A 699 -123.43 -38.75 15.69
C ARG A 699 -122.52 -38.95 14.47
N ASP A 700 -121.58 -39.88 14.54
CA ASP A 700 -120.57 -40.07 13.48
C ASP A 700 -121.14 -40.78 12.23
N ILE A 701 -122.21 -41.56 12.38
CA ILE A 701 -122.75 -42.40 11.29
C ILE A 701 -123.49 -41.54 10.24
N SER A 702 -124.29 -40.55 10.64
CA SER A 702 -125.02 -39.70 9.70
C SER A 702 -124.14 -38.76 8.87
N ALA A 703 -122.89 -38.51 9.27
CA ALA A 703 -121.96 -37.67 8.53
C ALA A 703 -121.42 -38.36 7.25
N LEU A 704 -121.28 -39.69 7.28
CA LEU A 704 -120.65 -40.47 6.20
C LEU A 704 -121.50 -40.56 4.92
N GLU A 705 -122.82 -40.61 5.04
CA GLU A 705 -123.73 -40.66 3.87
C GLU A 705 -123.75 -39.35 3.06
N ALA A 706 -123.50 -38.21 3.71
CA ALA A 706 -123.43 -36.92 3.04
C ALA A 706 -122.17 -36.80 2.17
N THR A 707 -121.02 -37.29 2.67
CA THR A 707 -119.74 -37.21 1.96
C THR A 707 -119.71 -38.01 0.64
N LEU A 708 -120.43 -39.13 0.56
CA LEU A 708 -120.37 -40.01 -0.62
C LEU A 708 -120.96 -39.36 -1.89
N ARG A 709 -121.97 -38.48 -1.75
CA ARG A 709 -122.61 -37.80 -2.90
C ARG A 709 -121.74 -36.71 -3.52
N VAL A 710 -120.85 -36.10 -2.74
CA VAL A 710 -119.94 -35.03 -3.22
C VAL A 710 -118.82 -35.62 -4.09
N VAL A 711 -118.26 -36.77 -3.68
CA VAL A 711 -117.22 -37.49 -4.43
C VAL A 711 -117.69 -37.89 -5.84
N GLY A 712 -118.95 -38.34 -5.97
CA GLY A 712 -119.51 -38.80 -7.24
C GLY A 712 -119.63 -37.73 -8.33
N ALA A 713 -119.82 -36.46 -7.95
CA ALA A 713 -119.87 -35.34 -8.90
C ALA A 713 -118.47 -34.94 -9.37
N ALA A 714 -117.53 -34.82 -8.44
CA ALA A 714 -116.13 -34.44 -8.66
C ALA A 714 -115.41 -35.36 -9.67
N HIS A 715 -115.58 -36.67 -9.54
CA HIS A 715 -114.88 -37.66 -10.37
C HIS A 715 -115.22 -37.54 -11.87
N LYS A 716 -116.43 -37.09 -12.22
CA LYS A 716 -116.85 -36.88 -13.62
C LYS A 716 -116.14 -35.70 -14.29
N HIS A 717 -115.83 -34.64 -13.56
CA HIS A 717 -115.12 -33.47 -14.11
C HIS A 717 -113.66 -33.82 -14.42
N PHE A 718 -113.03 -34.61 -13.55
CA PHE A 718 -111.62 -34.97 -13.66
C PHE A 718 -111.27 -35.81 -14.90
N LEU A 719 -112.13 -36.78 -15.23
CA LEU A 719 -111.97 -37.64 -16.41
C LEU A 719 -112.06 -36.88 -17.74
N HIS A 720 -112.67 -35.69 -17.78
CA HIS A 720 -112.80 -34.91 -19.02
C HIS A 720 -111.48 -34.22 -19.43
N HIS A 721 -110.58 -33.93 -18.46
CA HIS A 721 -109.33 -33.21 -18.69
C HIS A 721 -108.07 -34.11 -18.84
N ILE A 722 -108.21 -35.43 -18.72
CA ILE A 722 -107.09 -36.41 -18.75
C ILE A 722 -107.20 -37.37 -19.97
N ASN A 723 -108.08 -37.08 -20.93
CA ASN A 723 -108.18 -37.87 -22.15
C ASN A 723 -106.87 -37.78 -22.96
N PRO A 724 -106.29 -38.90 -23.44
CA PRO A 724 -105.03 -38.87 -24.20
C PRO A 724 -105.14 -38.03 -25.48
N LEU A 725 -104.12 -37.23 -25.79
CA LEU A 725 -103.97 -36.62 -27.11
C LEU A 725 -103.68 -37.71 -28.16
N LYS A 726 -104.11 -37.46 -29.41
CA LYS A 726 -103.89 -38.37 -30.54
C LYS A 726 -102.48 -38.17 -31.12
N ASP A 727 -101.92 -39.24 -31.68
CA ASP A 727 -100.50 -39.35 -32.06
C ASP A 727 -100.03 -38.34 -33.13
N ASP A 728 -100.93 -37.74 -33.91
CA ASP A 728 -100.60 -36.77 -34.97
C ASP A 728 -100.67 -35.31 -34.45
N THR A 729 -99.75 -34.94 -33.55
CA THR A 729 -99.59 -33.55 -33.05
C THR A 729 -98.13 -33.11 -33.07
N PRO A 730 -97.82 -31.84 -33.42
CA PRO A 730 -96.44 -31.38 -33.66
C PRO A 730 -95.53 -31.50 -32.43
N GLU A 731 -96.09 -31.49 -31.23
CA GLU A 731 -95.37 -31.72 -29.98
C GLU A 731 -94.71 -33.11 -29.91
N ILE A 732 -95.23 -34.12 -30.61
CA ILE A 732 -94.67 -35.48 -30.67
C ILE A 732 -93.49 -35.55 -31.65
N GLU A 733 -93.51 -34.79 -32.74
CA GLU A 733 -92.36 -34.69 -33.65
C GLU A 733 -91.20 -33.93 -33.01
N GLU A 734 -91.48 -32.84 -32.28
CA GLU A 734 -90.47 -32.16 -31.46
C GLU A 734 -89.90 -33.10 -30.38
N LEU A 735 -90.74 -33.85 -29.66
CA LEU A 735 -90.31 -34.82 -28.65
C LEU A 735 -89.39 -35.91 -29.22
N ASN A 736 -89.66 -36.38 -30.45
CA ASN A 736 -88.81 -37.35 -31.15
C ASN A 736 -87.47 -36.72 -31.57
N SER A 737 -87.46 -35.46 -32.03
CA SER A 737 -86.23 -34.75 -32.39
C SER A 737 -85.35 -34.45 -31.17
N LEU A 738 -85.95 -33.99 -30.05
CA LEU A 738 -85.27 -33.78 -28.78
C LEU A 738 -84.79 -35.10 -28.18
N SER A 739 -85.55 -36.19 -28.31
CA SER A 739 -85.10 -37.52 -27.87
C SER A 739 -83.83 -37.94 -28.63
N LYS A 740 -83.76 -37.69 -29.94
CA LYS A 740 -82.58 -38.01 -30.75
C LYS A 740 -81.35 -37.22 -30.31
N GLN A 741 -81.49 -35.89 -30.13
CA GLN A 741 -80.43 -35.03 -29.60
C GLN A 741 -80.04 -35.41 -28.16
N TYR A 742 -81.00 -35.81 -27.33
CA TYR A 742 -80.74 -36.31 -25.97
C TYR A 742 -79.93 -37.60 -26.00
N TYR A 743 -80.21 -38.55 -26.90
CA TYR A 743 -79.40 -39.76 -27.04
C TYR A 743 -77.98 -39.47 -27.53
N GLU A 744 -77.80 -38.53 -28.47
CA GLU A 744 -76.48 -38.08 -28.93
C GLU A 744 -75.69 -37.39 -27.80
N LYS A 745 -76.31 -36.46 -27.08
CA LYS A 745 -75.70 -35.79 -25.91
C LYS A 745 -75.47 -36.75 -24.74
N ARG A 746 -76.27 -37.81 -24.61
CA ARG A 746 -76.09 -38.90 -23.63
C ARG A 746 -74.96 -39.85 -24.01
N GLU A 747 -74.71 -40.09 -25.30
CA GLU A 747 -73.51 -40.79 -25.77
C GLU A 747 -72.24 -39.94 -25.53
N GLU A 748 -72.26 -38.65 -25.83
CA GLU A 748 -71.17 -37.74 -25.45
C GLU A 748 -70.95 -37.69 -23.92
N LEU A 749 -72.03 -37.60 -23.13
CA LEU A 749 -71.95 -37.67 -21.67
C LEU A 749 -71.45 -39.03 -21.19
N LYS A 750 -71.81 -40.17 -21.81
CA LYS A 750 -71.19 -41.47 -21.51
C LYS A 750 -69.71 -41.49 -21.85
N GLY A 751 -69.29 -40.87 -22.96
CA GLY A 751 -67.89 -40.76 -23.37
C GLY A 751 -67.05 -39.83 -22.49
N LEU A 752 -67.68 -38.84 -21.86
CA LEU A 752 -67.07 -37.99 -20.84
C LEU A 752 -67.10 -38.65 -19.45
N LEU A 753 -68.21 -39.30 -19.09
CA LEU A 753 -68.32 -40.07 -17.85
C LEU A 753 -67.41 -41.29 -17.85
N SER A 754 -67.15 -41.95 -18.98
CA SER A 754 -66.15 -43.03 -19.06
C SER A 754 -64.72 -42.52 -18.92
N LYS A 755 -64.43 -41.31 -19.41
CA LYS A 755 -63.14 -40.63 -19.15
C LYS A 755 -63.03 -40.16 -17.71
N ILE A 756 -64.12 -39.70 -17.10
CA ILE A 756 -64.17 -39.34 -15.69
C ILE A 756 -64.01 -40.59 -14.83
N THR A 757 -64.70 -41.69 -15.11
CA THR A 757 -64.55 -42.93 -14.33
C THR A 757 -63.19 -43.59 -14.52
N THR A 758 -62.55 -43.50 -15.69
CA THR A 758 -61.14 -43.95 -15.83
C THR A 758 -60.18 -43.05 -15.07
N LEU A 759 -60.38 -41.72 -15.07
CA LEU A 759 -59.58 -40.80 -14.24
C LEU A 759 -59.85 -40.96 -12.74
N GLU A 760 -61.09 -41.21 -12.33
CA GLU A 760 -61.49 -41.51 -10.96
C GLU A 760 -60.96 -42.87 -10.51
N GLN A 761 -60.94 -43.88 -11.39
CA GLN A 761 -60.28 -45.17 -11.13
C GLN A 761 -58.77 -44.97 -11.00
N MET A 762 -58.12 -44.22 -11.90
CA MET A 762 -56.69 -43.89 -11.76
C MET A 762 -56.40 -43.09 -10.48
N ASN A 763 -57.32 -42.22 -10.04
CA ASN A 763 -57.18 -41.43 -8.81
C ASN A 763 -57.53 -42.25 -7.55
N ALA A 764 -58.43 -43.22 -7.64
CA ALA A 764 -58.72 -44.20 -6.59
C ALA A 764 -57.62 -45.27 -6.49
N ASP A 765 -56.96 -45.61 -7.58
CA ASP A 765 -55.75 -46.45 -7.63
C ASP A 765 -54.54 -45.69 -7.10
N ALA A 766 -54.40 -44.40 -7.43
CA ALA A 766 -53.41 -43.53 -6.80
C ALA A 766 -53.70 -43.34 -5.31
N GLY A 767 -54.97 -43.18 -4.94
CA GLY A 767 -55.45 -43.07 -3.56
C GLY A 767 -55.25 -44.35 -2.76
N SER A 768 -55.56 -45.52 -3.32
CA SER A 768 -55.32 -46.82 -2.69
C SER A 768 -53.84 -47.15 -2.62
N ARG A 769 -53.03 -46.78 -3.63
CA ARG A 769 -51.55 -46.80 -3.54
C ARG A 769 -51.04 -45.86 -2.45
N LEU A 770 -51.62 -44.67 -2.29
CA LEU A 770 -51.27 -43.73 -1.21
C LEU A 770 -51.70 -44.24 0.18
N VAL A 771 -52.84 -44.91 0.30
CA VAL A 771 -53.26 -45.59 1.54
C VAL A 771 -52.36 -46.78 1.82
N MET A 772 -52.04 -47.63 0.83
CA MET A 772 -51.11 -48.75 0.97
C MET A 772 -49.68 -48.29 1.28
N LEU A 773 -49.23 -47.16 0.72
CA LEU A 773 -47.96 -46.51 1.08
C LEU A 773 -48.03 -45.87 2.46
N GLY A 774 -49.16 -45.29 2.85
CA GLY A 774 -49.41 -44.72 4.17
C GLY A 774 -49.47 -45.77 5.27
N ASP A 775 -50.06 -46.93 4.98
CA ASP A 775 -50.12 -48.08 5.89
C ASP A 775 -48.81 -48.86 5.89
N LYS A 776 -48.09 -48.97 4.76
CA LYS A 776 -46.66 -49.36 4.77
C LYS A 776 -45.83 -48.37 5.58
N TYR A 777 -46.08 -47.08 5.50
CA TYR A 777 -45.35 -46.06 6.27
C TYR A 777 -45.69 -46.14 7.76
N LYS A 778 -46.96 -46.38 8.14
CA LYS A 778 -47.35 -46.68 9.53
C LYS A 778 -46.75 -48.00 10.02
N GLN A 779 -46.72 -49.05 9.20
CA GLN A 779 -46.09 -50.34 9.55
C GLN A 779 -44.57 -50.22 9.66
N LEU A 780 -43.92 -49.43 8.79
CA LEU A 780 -42.50 -49.14 8.86
C LEU A 780 -42.19 -48.25 10.06
N SER A 781 -43.00 -47.24 10.37
CA SER A 781 -42.87 -46.38 11.54
C SER A 781 -43.18 -47.12 12.84
N ALA A 782 -44.14 -48.04 12.84
CA ALA A 782 -44.38 -48.96 13.96
C ALA A 782 -43.18 -49.88 14.15
N LYS A 783 -42.67 -50.52 13.09
CA LYS A 783 -41.43 -51.31 13.13
C LYS A 783 -40.19 -50.50 13.49
N GLU A 784 -40.13 -49.22 13.11
CA GLU A 784 -39.07 -48.29 13.49
C GLU A 784 -39.17 -47.99 14.98
N SER A 785 -40.37 -47.73 15.52
CA SER A 785 -40.60 -47.55 16.96
C SER A 785 -40.40 -48.84 17.77
N GLU A 786 -40.70 -50.01 17.21
CA GLU A 786 -40.39 -51.32 17.80
C GLU A 786 -38.89 -51.57 17.78
N CYS A 787 -38.20 -51.27 16.66
CA CYS A 787 -36.75 -51.35 16.57
C CYS A 787 -36.03 -50.31 17.44
N GLU A 788 -36.58 -49.11 17.62
CA GLU A 788 -36.06 -48.10 18.56
C GLU A 788 -36.29 -48.55 20.00
N SER A 789 -37.48 -49.05 20.34
CA SER A 789 -37.78 -49.68 21.63
C SER A 789 -36.89 -50.89 21.89
N ASP A 790 -36.61 -51.72 20.88
CA ASP A 790 -35.70 -52.86 20.99
C ASP A 790 -34.24 -52.41 21.06
N MET A 791 -33.85 -51.33 20.40
CA MET A 791 -32.53 -50.71 20.53
C MET A 791 -32.35 -50.01 21.87
N GLU A 792 -33.38 -49.42 22.47
CA GLU A 792 -33.37 -48.90 23.83
C GLU A 792 -33.41 -50.02 24.87
N ALA A 793 -34.17 -51.09 24.62
CA ALA A 793 -34.16 -52.30 25.43
C ALA A 793 -32.82 -53.03 25.28
N ALA A 794 -32.15 -52.98 24.13
CA ALA A 794 -30.81 -53.51 23.89
C ALA A 794 -29.73 -52.62 24.51
N ARG A 795 -29.85 -51.29 24.43
CA ARG A 795 -28.97 -50.34 25.12
C ARG A 795 -29.08 -50.46 26.63
N THR A 796 -30.30 -50.54 27.19
CA THR A 796 -30.50 -50.77 28.63
C THR A 796 -30.11 -52.18 29.03
N ARG A 797 -30.29 -53.22 28.19
CA ARG A 797 -29.70 -54.55 28.40
C ARG A 797 -28.17 -54.50 28.39
N ALA A 798 -27.55 -53.79 27.46
CA ALA A 798 -26.10 -53.63 27.34
C ALA A 798 -25.54 -52.85 28.54
N GLN A 799 -26.16 -51.75 28.95
CA GLN A 799 -25.77 -50.94 30.11
C GLN A 799 -26.01 -51.69 31.44
N ARG A 800 -27.05 -52.54 31.50
CA ARG A 800 -27.24 -53.51 32.60
C ARG A 800 -26.22 -54.66 32.56
N GLN A 801 -25.76 -55.09 31.39
CA GLN A 801 -24.68 -56.07 31.27
C GLN A 801 -23.31 -55.45 31.58
N GLU A 802 -23.06 -54.20 31.21
CA GLU A 802 -21.85 -53.45 31.50
C GLU A 802 -21.74 -53.20 33.02
N SER A 803 -22.80 -52.70 33.66
CA SER A 803 -22.84 -52.58 35.13
C SER A 803 -22.81 -53.92 35.86
N ARG A 804 -23.37 -55.01 35.29
CA ARG A 804 -23.18 -56.38 35.81
C ARG A 804 -21.76 -56.90 35.61
N LEU A 805 -21.10 -56.58 34.49
CA LEU A 805 -19.70 -56.91 34.23
C LEU A 805 -18.79 -56.13 35.18
N GLN A 806 -19.07 -54.85 35.43
CA GLN A 806 -18.32 -54.03 36.37
C GLN A 806 -18.47 -54.56 37.81
N ASN A 807 -19.71 -54.90 38.23
CA ASN A 807 -19.93 -55.61 39.49
C ASN A 807 -19.29 -57.01 39.51
N ALA A 808 -19.26 -57.74 38.39
CA ALA A 808 -18.58 -59.03 38.31
C ALA A 808 -17.05 -58.87 38.40
N HIS A 809 -16.46 -57.83 37.81
CA HIS A 809 -15.04 -57.49 37.95
C HIS A 809 -14.69 -57.06 39.38
N GLU A 810 -15.55 -56.29 40.04
CA GLU A 810 -15.44 -55.96 41.47
C GLU A 810 -15.52 -57.23 42.34
N VAL A 811 -16.54 -58.08 42.12
CA VAL A 811 -16.71 -59.35 42.84
C VAL A 811 -15.58 -60.33 42.56
N VAL A 812 -15.03 -60.40 41.34
CA VAL A 812 -13.84 -61.20 41.00
C VAL A 812 -12.59 -60.64 41.66
N LYS A 813 -12.41 -59.31 41.75
CA LYS A 813 -11.34 -58.69 42.56
C LYS A 813 -11.47 -59.06 44.04
N VAL A 814 -12.67 -59.00 44.61
CA VAL A 814 -12.94 -59.34 46.01
C VAL A 814 -12.76 -60.85 46.27
N ASN A 815 -13.22 -61.71 45.37
CA ASN A 815 -13.07 -63.16 45.48
C ASN A 815 -11.63 -63.62 45.22
N ALA A 816 -10.88 -62.97 44.33
CA ALA A 816 -9.44 -63.22 44.19
C ALA A 816 -8.67 -62.82 45.46
N ARG A 817 -9.09 -61.72 46.14
CA ARG A 817 -8.55 -61.32 47.45
C ARG A 817 -8.97 -62.24 48.60
N ARG A 818 -10.12 -62.93 48.51
CA ARG A 818 -10.56 -63.97 49.46
C ARG A 818 -9.89 -65.32 49.22
N ALA A 819 -9.73 -65.74 47.96
CA ALA A 819 -9.05 -66.98 47.60
C ALA A 819 -7.56 -66.95 48.00
N ARG A 820 -6.90 -65.78 47.89
CA ARG A 820 -5.53 -65.55 48.43
C ARG A 820 -5.43 -65.65 49.97
N LYS A 821 -6.56 -65.83 50.67
CA LYS A 821 -6.62 -66.09 52.14
C LYS A 821 -7.12 -67.51 52.49
N LEU A 822 -7.36 -68.35 51.49
CA LEU A 822 -7.88 -69.73 51.64
C LEU A 822 -6.95 -70.79 51.03
N VAL A 823 -5.77 -70.38 50.59
CA VAL A 823 -4.72 -71.25 50.02
C VAL A 823 -3.41 -70.92 50.72
N GLU A 824 -2.89 -71.87 51.50
CA GLU A 824 -1.67 -71.71 52.30
C GLU A 824 -0.44 -72.22 51.53
N GLY A 825 0.08 -71.39 50.61
CA GLY A 825 1.31 -71.69 49.87
C GLY A 825 1.41 -70.94 48.54
N GLU A 826 2.60 -70.49 48.16
CA GLU A 826 2.80 -69.82 46.86
C GLU A 826 2.59 -70.77 45.68
N GLU A 827 3.01 -72.04 45.79
CA GLU A 827 2.87 -73.01 44.70
C GLU A 827 1.41 -73.46 44.54
N ASP A 828 0.70 -73.74 45.63
CA ASP A 828 -0.73 -74.04 45.58
C ASP A 828 -1.55 -72.84 45.08
N TRP A 829 -1.14 -71.61 45.42
CA TRP A 829 -1.74 -70.40 44.83
C TRP A 829 -1.47 -70.30 43.32
N ARG A 830 -0.28 -70.68 42.84
CA ARG A 830 0.01 -70.75 41.39
C ARG A 830 -0.77 -71.87 40.70
N ILE A 831 -0.93 -73.05 41.31
CA ILE A 831 -1.74 -74.15 40.78
C ILE A 831 -3.23 -73.77 40.75
N PHE A 832 -3.72 -73.09 41.80
CA PHE A 832 -5.07 -72.53 41.84
C PHE A 832 -5.26 -71.44 40.76
N GLN A 833 -4.31 -70.52 40.60
CA GLN A 833 -4.35 -69.52 39.52
C GLN A 833 -4.32 -70.17 38.15
N MET A 834 -3.45 -71.14 37.91
CA MET A 834 -3.32 -71.82 36.61
C MET A 834 -4.57 -72.64 36.27
N SER A 835 -5.14 -73.37 37.23
CA SER A 835 -6.40 -74.11 37.04
C SER A 835 -7.59 -73.18 36.83
N LEU A 836 -7.65 -72.04 37.53
CA LEU A 836 -8.65 -70.99 37.30
C LEU A 836 -8.48 -70.35 35.91
N TRP A 837 -7.24 -70.12 35.46
CA TRP A 837 -6.95 -69.59 34.12
C TRP A 837 -7.31 -70.58 33.03
N ILE A 838 -6.96 -71.87 33.17
CA ILE A 838 -7.37 -72.94 32.25
C ILE A 838 -8.89 -73.05 32.19
N ARG A 839 -9.59 -72.93 33.33
CA ARG A 839 -11.06 -72.93 33.37
C ARG A 839 -11.66 -71.71 32.67
N ASN A 840 -11.14 -70.52 32.94
CA ASN A 840 -11.59 -69.28 32.31
C ASN A 840 -11.31 -69.26 30.80
N TYR A 841 -10.16 -69.78 30.35
CA TYR A 841 -9.87 -69.95 28.92
C TYR A 841 -10.79 -70.99 28.28
N ALA A 842 -11.12 -72.09 28.96
CA ALA A 842 -12.09 -73.07 28.47
C ALA A 842 -13.51 -72.51 28.38
N GLU A 843 -13.94 -71.73 29.38
CA GLU A 843 -15.24 -71.04 29.38
C GLU A 843 -15.31 -69.93 28.31
N ALA A 844 -14.22 -69.18 28.11
CA ALA A 844 -14.12 -68.16 27.07
C ALA A 844 -14.12 -68.78 25.65
N ALA A 845 -13.35 -69.86 25.43
CA ALA A 845 -13.32 -70.57 24.16
C ALA A 845 -14.66 -71.28 23.87
N PHE A 846 -15.35 -71.81 24.90
CA PHE A 846 -16.70 -72.33 24.76
C PHE A 846 -17.70 -71.23 24.39
N SER A 847 -17.61 -70.06 25.03
CA SER A 847 -18.47 -68.91 24.75
C SER A 847 -18.23 -68.34 23.35
N ALA A 848 -16.98 -68.29 22.89
CA ALA A 848 -16.63 -67.88 21.52
C ALA A 848 -17.15 -68.89 20.47
N ALA A 849 -17.01 -70.19 20.71
CA ALA A 849 -17.58 -71.22 19.85
C ALA A 849 -19.12 -71.15 19.83
N GLN A 850 -19.76 -70.86 20.97
CA GLN A 850 -21.20 -70.69 21.04
C GLN A 850 -21.69 -69.43 20.31
N ALA A 851 -20.97 -68.30 20.43
CA ALA A 851 -21.28 -67.09 19.67
C ALA A 851 -21.10 -67.29 18.15
N LEU A 852 -20.10 -68.08 17.72
CA LEU A 852 -19.98 -68.51 16.33
C LEU A 852 -21.16 -69.39 15.88
N ASN A 853 -21.64 -70.29 16.74
CA ASN A 853 -22.82 -71.11 16.46
C ASN A 853 -24.11 -70.28 16.37
N GLU A 854 -24.26 -69.24 17.19
CA GLU A 854 -25.39 -68.30 17.13
C GLU A 854 -25.33 -67.41 15.87
N LEU A 855 -24.14 -66.98 15.44
CA LEU A 855 -23.91 -66.31 14.16
C LEU A 855 -24.24 -67.20 12.95
N CYS A 856 -23.91 -68.50 13.00
CA CYS A 856 -24.33 -69.47 12.00
C CYS A 856 -25.85 -69.57 11.86
N GLY A 857 -26.59 -69.44 12.97
CA GLY A 857 -28.06 -69.41 12.96
C GLY A 857 -28.67 -68.14 12.34
N ALA A 858 -27.96 -67.01 12.40
CA ALA A 858 -28.43 -65.73 11.83
C ALA A 858 -28.06 -65.53 10.34
N CYS A 859 -27.10 -66.29 9.79
CA CYS A 859 -26.63 -66.14 8.42
C CYS A 859 -26.26 -67.50 7.77
N PRO A 860 -27.21 -68.17 7.08
CA PRO A 860 -26.99 -69.50 6.51
C PRO A 860 -25.80 -69.62 5.55
N SER A 861 -25.51 -68.56 4.77
CA SER A 861 -24.40 -68.52 3.79
C SER A 861 -23.01 -68.28 4.41
N ALA A 862 -22.95 -68.02 5.71
CA ALA A 862 -21.72 -67.98 6.50
C ALA A 862 -21.45 -69.35 7.17
N CYS A 863 -22.49 -70.08 7.57
CA CYS A 863 -22.39 -71.38 8.25
C CYS A 863 -21.50 -72.38 7.50
N SER A 864 -21.71 -72.55 6.19
CA SER A 864 -20.89 -73.45 5.35
C SER A 864 -19.41 -73.05 5.27
N ARG A 865 -19.10 -71.75 5.35
CA ARG A 865 -17.71 -71.25 5.32
C ARG A 865 -17.01 -71.37 6.67
N ILE A 866 -17.74 -71.14 7.76
CA ILE A 866 -17.21 -71.30 9.13
C ILE A 866 -16.97 -72.78 9.44
N GLY A 867 -17.91 -73.67 9.07
CA GLY A 867 -17.72 -75.12 9.21
C GLY A 867 -16.51 -75.64 8.44
N ALA A 868 -16.28 -75.16 7.22
CA ALA A 868 -15.09 -75.48 6.42
C ALA A 868 -13.78 -74.96 7.03
N LEU A 869 -13.77 -73.77 7.65
CA LEU A 869 -12.59 -73.25 8.34
C LEU A 869 -12.25 -74.03 9.62
N VAL A 870 -13.28 -74.45 10.38
CA VAL A 870 -13.12 -75.26 11.59
C VAL A 870 -12.62 -76.68 11.27
N SER A 871 -13.05 -77.28 10.16
CA SER A 871 -12.58 -78.61 9.75
C SER A 871 -11.18 -78.60 9.13
N VAL A 872 -10.78 -77.53 8.43
CA VAL A 872 -9.43 -77.39 7.84
C VAL A 872 -8.33 -77.10 8.89
N THR A 873 -8.68 -76.56 10.06
CA THR A 873 -7.70 -76.13 11.09
C THR A 873 -7.46 -77.16 12.20
N ASP A 874 -8.08 -78.35 12.12
CA ASP A 874 -7.92 -79.51 13.02
C ASP A 874 -7.83 -79.16 14.52
N LEU A 875 -8.75 -78.29 14.96
CA LEU A 875 -8.79 -77.73 16.32
C LEU A 875 -8.95 -78.79 17.43
N HIS A 876 -9.38 -80.02 17.09
CA HIS A 876 -9.44 -81.14 18.02
C HIS A 876 -8.07 -81.58 18.55
N SER A 877 -7.00 -81.41 17.78
CA SER A 877 -5.63 -81.73 18.19
C SER A 877 -5.12 -80.86 19.35
N ASN A 878 -5.60 -79.62 19.45
CA ASN A 878 -5.13 -78.60 20.40
C ASN A 878 -6.01 -78.46 21.65
N LEU A 879 -7.06 -79.28 21.79
CA LEU A 879 -7.99 -79.24 22.92
C LEU A 879 -7.77 -80.43 23.88
N SER A 880 -7.79 -80.14 25.17
CA SER A 880 -7.66 -81.17 26.22
C SER A 880 -8.88 -82.11 26.22
N ARG A 881 -8.64 -83.43 26.38
CA ARG A 881 -9.69 -84.48 26.50
C ARG A 881 -10.74 -84.19 27.59
N ASN A 882 -10.43 -83.31 28.54
CA ASN A 882 -11.33 -82.96 29.65
C ASN A 882 -12.36 -81.89 29.24
N GLN A 883 -12.19 -81.20 28.10
CA GLN A 883 -13.07 -80.13 27.61
C GLN A 883 -14.23 -80.65 26.73
N ARG A 884 -14.93 -81.69 27.20
CA ARG A 884 -15.99 -82.40 26.43
C ARG A 884 -17.05 -81.48 25.82
N ARG A 885 -17.51 -80.47 26.57
CA ARG A 885 -18.53 -79.51 26.09
C ARG A 885 -18.09 -78.74 24.84
N LEU A 886 -16.80 -78.42 24.75
CA LEU A 886 -16.21 -77.64 23.66
C LEU A 886 -16.00 -78.50 22.41
N HIS A 887 -15.57 -79.76 22.58
CA HIS A 887 -15.53 -80.75 21.49
C HIS A 887 -16.92 -80.95 20.85
N VAL A 888 -17.97 -81.14 21.67
CA VAL A 888 -19.34 -81.35 21.18
C VAL A 888 -19.86 -80.14 20.40
N LEU A 889 -19.55 -78.91 20.84
CA LEU A 889 -20.01 -77.70 20.16
C LEU A 889 -19.29 -77.48 18.82
N LEU A 890 -17.98 -77.76 18.75
CA LEU A 890 -17.24 -77.73 17.47
C LEU A 890 -17.71 -78.82 16.50
N GLN A 891 -17.96 -80.05 16.97
CA GLN A 891 -18.55 -81.11 16.14
C GLN A 891 -19.93 -80.72 15.59
N ARG A 892 -20.76 -80.02 16.38
CA ARG A 892 -22.06 -79.53 15.94
C ARG A 892 -21.95 -78.49 14.83
N ILE A 893 -21.05 -77.51 14.96
CA ILE A 893 -20.81 -76.48 13.93
C ILE A 893 -20.33 -77.11 12.61
N VAL A 894 -19.52 -78.18 12.66
CA VAL A 894 -19.10 -78.92 11.46
C VAL A 894 -20.27 -79.71 10.86
N ALA A 895 -21.08 -80.38 11.68
CA ALA A 895 -22.24 -81.16 11.22
C ALA A 895 -23.33 -80.31 10.56
N ASP A 896 -23.67 -79.16 11.16
CA ASP A 896 -24.70 -78.24 10.66
C ASP A 896 -24.27 -77.52 9.35
N SER A 897 -23.01 -77.68 8.92
CA SER A 897 -22.47 -77.05 7.71
C SER A 897 -22.66 -77.85 6.40
N ILE A 898 -23.15 -79.10 6.47
CA ILE A 898 -23.11 -80.10 5.36
C ILE A 898 -24.50 -80.54 4.84
N GLY A 899 -25.62 -80.15 5.47
CA GLY A 899 -26.96 -80.70 5.15
C GLY A 899 -28.05 -79.67 4.75
N PRO A 900 -28.77 -79.84 3.61
CA PRO A 900 -29.83 -78.91 3.17
C PRO A 900 -31.27 -79.43 3.44
N ARG A 901 -32.17 -78.58 3.98
CA ARG A 901 -33.66 -78.73 3.95
C ARG A 901 -34.30 -77.32 3.95
N THR A 902 -35.16 -76.88 3.01
CA THR A 902 -36.45 -77.38 2.46
C THR A 902 -37.60 -77.38 3.49
N ARG A 903 -38.84 -76.90 3.21
CA ARG A 903 -39.45 -76.37 1.97
C ARG A 903 -40.82 -75.69 2.26
N GLU A 904 -41.42 -75.10 1.20
CA GLU A 904 -42.89 -74.82 1.00
C GLU A 904 -43.50 -73.70 1.87
N SER A 905 -44.40 -72.81 1.39
CA SER A 905 -45.20 -72.67 0.13
C SER A 905 -45.65 -71.18 -0.01
N VAL A 906 -46.13 -70.58 -1.13
CA VAL A 906 -46.37 -70.98 -2.55
C VAL A 906 -46.58 -69.70 -3.40
N GLN A 907 -46.62 -69.84 -4.76
CA GLN A 907 -47.10 -68.89 -5.80
C GLN A 907 -46.12 -67.90 -6.45
N ASP A 908 -45.38 -68.43 -7.43
CA ASP A 908 -44.97 -67.81 -8.71
C ASP A 908 -46.20 -67.38 -9.59
N PRO A 909 -46.07 -66.77 -10.81
CA PRO A 909 -44.88 -66.52 -11.65
C PRO A 909 -44.85 -65.05 -12.22
N ASP A 910 -44.14 -64.63 -13.30
CA ASP A 910 -43.38 -65.33 -14.35
C ASP A 910 -42.30 -64.45 -15.09
N VAL A 911 -41.45 -65.11 -15.90
CA VAL A 911 -40.81 -64.69 -17.19
C VAL A 911 -40.45 -63.20 -17.41
N THR A 912 -39.22 -62.75 -17.09
CA THR A 912 -37.97 -62.70 -17.91
C THR A 912 -37.96 -61.78 -19.15
N GLU A 913 -37.10 -60.73 -19.15
CA GLU A 913 -35.83 -60.70 -19.92
C GLU A 913 -35.02 -59.38 -19.78
N SER A 914 -33.72 -59.46 -20.09
CA SER A 914 -32.82 -58.40 -20.61
C SER A 914 -32.45 -57.13 -19.79
N VAL A 915 -31.32 -57.22 -19.08
CA VAL A 915 -30.02 -56.54 -19.39
C VAL A 915 -29.99 -55.05 -19.84
N PHE A 916 -29.20 -54.24 -19.10
CA PHE A 916 -28.73 -52.84 -19.36
C PHE A 916 -29.80 -51.79 -19.72
N SER A 917 -30.06 -50.76 -18.91
CA SER A 917 -29.06 -49.77 -18.44
C SER A 917 -29.57 -48.94 -17.24
N SER A 918 -28.79 -47.94 -16.82
CA SER A 918 -28.72 -47.39 -15.46
C SER A 918 -29.58 -46.15 -15.13
N SER A 919 -29.65 -45.89 -13.82
CA SER A 919 -29.91 -44.61 -13.12
C SER A 919 -31.36 -44.17 -12.93
N SER A 920 -31.89 -44.55 -11.75
CA SER A 920 -33.09 -43.99 -11.13
C SER A 920 -32.72 -43.34 -9.79
N GLU A 921 -33.48 -42.31 -9.40
CA GLU A 921 -33.85 -42.03 -8.00
C GLU A 921 -32.76 -41.55 -7.00
N SER A 922 -33.08 -40.98 -5.83
CA SER A 922 -34.23 -40.17 -5.37
C SER A 922 -33.99 -39.69 -3.91
N ILE A 923 -34.33 -38.43 -3.61
CA ILE A 923 -34.88 -37.91 -2.32
C ILE A 923 -34.12 -38.15 -0.98
N ARG A 924 -33.96 -37.03 -0.23
CA ARG A 924 -33.64 -36.86 1.23
C ARG A 924 -32.28 -37.41 1.70
N SER A 925 -31.39 -36.64 2.34
CA SER A 925 -31.51 -35.61 3.41
C SER A 925 -31.83 -36.15 4.80
N GLY A 926 -30.79 -36.58 5.51
CA GLY A 926 -30.79 -36.89 6.94
C GLY A 926 -29.38 -36.76 7.54
N VAL A 927 -29.18 -35.69 8.33
CA VAL A 927 -28.29 -35.57 9.52
C VAL A 927 -27.12 -36.59 9.63
N SER A 928 -25.84 -36.20 9.65
CA SER A 928 -25.25 -35.47 10.79
C SER A 928 -23.84 -34.89 10.56
N VAL A 929 -23.67 -33.62 10.96
CA VAL A 929 -22.54 -33.02 11.69
C VAL A 929 -21.11 -33.57 11.50
N ALA A 930 -20.25 -32.72 10.90
CA ALA A 930 -18.95 -32.37 11.48
C ALA A 930 -18.46 -30.99 10.98
N SER A 931 -18.53 -29.96 11.83
CA SER A 931 -17.40 -29.10 12.23
C SER A 931 -17.88 -28.11 13.30
N GLY A 932 -17.00 -27.74 14.24
CA GLY A 932 -17.40 -27.14 15.51
C GLY A 932 -17.48 -25.60 15.56
N TYR A 933 -17.72 -25.13 16.79
CA TYR A 933 -17.57 -23.74 17.25
C TYR A 933 -18.54 -22.66 16.71
N THR A 934 -19.58 -22.34 17.49
CA THR A 934 -19.52 -21.23 18.48
C THR A 934 -20.86 -21.03 19.23
N LYS A 935 -20.82 -20.35 20.39
CA LYS A 935 -21.96 -19.80 21.16
C LYS A 935 -23.04 -20.77 21.67
N ARG A 936 -22.83 -21.35 22.87
CA ARG A 936 -23.93 -21.59 23.85
C ARG A 936 -23.46 -21.87 25.30
N LEU A 937 -22.81 -20.89 25.94
CA LEU A 937 -22.43 -20.99 27.37
C LEU A 937 -22.48 -19.65 28.14
N SER A 938 -23.38 -18.74 27.75
CA SER A 938 -23.66 -17.47 28.45
C SER A 938 -24.91 -17.50 29.34
N ALA A 939 -25.59 -18.65 29.46
CA ALA A 939 -26.89 -18.80 30.11
C ALA A 939 -26.90 -19.71 31.35
N PHE A 940 -25.73 -20.08 31.91
CA PHE A 940 -25.65 -20.96 33.10
C PHE A 940 -24.72 -20.43 34.21
N ARG A 941 -24.33 -19.14 34.18
CA ARG A 941 -23.50 -18.49 35.23
C ARG A 941 -24.16 -17.24 35.84
N ARG A 942 -25.51 -17.17 35.89
CA ARG A 942 -26.24 -16.02 36.46
C ARG A 942 -27.39 -16.34 37.41
N THR A 943 -27.60 -17.59 37.79
CA THR A 943 -28.60 -17.98 38.80
C THR A 943 -27.96 -18.94 39.79
N LEU A 944 -27.54 -18.40 40.94
CA LEU A 944 -26.87 -19.03 42.09
C LEU A 944 -25.33 -19.18 41.94
N ALA A 945 -24.45 -18.57 42.74
CA ALA A 945 -24.60 -17.64 43.88
C ALA A 945 -25.47 -18.16 45.05
N PRO A 946 -24.92 -18.87 46.07
CA PRO A 946 -23.69 -18.49 46.76
C PRO A 946 -22.72 -19.66 47.08
N LYS A 947 -21.55 -19.34 47.67
CA LYS A 947 -20.44 -20.27 48.08
C LYS A 947 -19.67 -20.81 46.85
N VAL A 948 -18.34 -20.75 46.72
CA VAL A 948 -17.20 -20.39 47.60
C VAL A 948 -16.16 -19.58 46.78
N GLN A 949 -15.27 -18.84 47.45
CA GLN A 949 -14.21 -18.00 46.85
C GLN A 949 -13.01 -18.81 46.29
N GLU A 950 -12.40 -18.30 45.20
CA GLU A 950 -10.97 -18.48 44.78
C GLU A 950 -10.44 -19.93 44.56
N HIS A 951 -9.34 -20.25 43.85
CA HIS A 951 -8.25 -19.55 43.11
C HIS A 951 -7.65 -20.56 42.07
N ALA A 952 -6.79 -20.12 41.12
CA ALA A 952 -5.79 -20.95 40.36
C ALA A 952 -6.32 -22.04 39.36
N LEU A 953 -5.59 -22.66 38.40
CA LEU A 953 -4.31 -22.53 37.63
C LEU A 953 -4.42 -23.56 36.43
N VAL A 954 -4.18 -23.25 35.13
CA VAL A 954 -2.95 -23.41 34.29
C VAL A 954 -2.69 -24.79 33.59
N GLU A 955 -2.42 -24.75 32.26
CA GLU A 955 -1.64 -25.68 31.35
C GLU A 955 -2.06 -27.19 31.19
N ASP A 956 -1.74 -28.00 30.14
CA ASP A 956 -0.95 -27.82 28.88
C ASP A 956 -1.24 -28.84 27.71
N ILE A 957 -0.44 -28.78 26.62
CA ILE A 957 -0.54 -29.39 25.26
C ILE A 957 0.44 -30.59 24.99
N PRO A 958 0.06 -31.75 24.37
CA PRO A 958 0.56 -32.15 23.01
C PRO A 958 -0.35 -33.17 22.21
N GLU A 959 0.18 -34.06 21.33
CA GLU A 959 0.28 -33.88 19.85
C GLU A 959 0.51 -35.26 19.08
N GLN A 960 0.14 -35.32 17.78
CA GLN A 960 0.81 -36.04 16.66
C GLN A 960 0.67 -37.56 16.27
N ALA A 961 0.47 -37.77 14.95
CA ALA A 961 0.95 -38.89 14.05
C ALA A 961 0.22 -40.28 14.02
N ARG A 962 0.20 -41.10 12.92
CA ARG A 962 1.02 -41.21 11.68
C ARG A 962 0.35 -42.10 10.56
N ARG A 963 0.52 -41.75 9.26
CA ARG A 963 0.96 -42.57 8.06
C ARG A 963 0.25 -43.92 7.67
N SER A 964 0.33 -44.48 6.44
CA SER A 964 0.79 -44.09 5.08
C SER A 964 0.57 -45.26 4.06
N THR A 965 0.70 -45.01 2.75
CA THR A 965 1.32 -45.84 1.65
C THR A 965 0.66 -45.53 0.29
N VAL A 966 1.25 -45.67 -0.92
CA VAL A 966 2.65 -45.86 -1.42
C VAL A 966 2.77 -45.37 -2.89
N ALA A 967 3.98 -45.40 -3.48
CA ALA A 967 4.31 -45.38 -4.93
C ALA A 967 4.39 -44.02 -5.68
N LEU A 968 5.19 -43.86 -6.76
CA LEU A 968 6.43 -44.57 -7.21
C LEU A 968 7.28 -43.68 -8.17
N ARG A 969 8.61 -43.71 -7.98
CA ARG A 969 9.74 -43.58 -8.95
C ARG A 969 10.11 -42.28 -9.73
N VAL A 970 11.41 -41.94 -9.54
CA VAL A 970 12.45 -41.50 -10.53
C VAL A 970 12.32 -40.08 -11.10
N VAL A 971 13.08 -39.05 -10.66
CA VAL A 971 14.56 -38.78 -10.71
C VAL A 971 15.07 -38.21 -12.04
N THR A 972 15.51 -36.94 -12.03
CA THR A 972 16.82 -36.47 -12.57
C THR A 972 17.10 -35.00 -12.18
N LEU A 973 18.37 -34.58 -12.24
CA LEU A 973 18.92 -33.28 -11.78
C LEU A 973 19.67 -32.55 -12.92
N GLY A 974 19.77 -31.23 -12.82
CA GLY A 974 20.60 -30.33 -13.66
C GLY A 974 19.96 -28.94 -13.70
N LEU A 975 20.56 -27.83 -13.21
CA LEU A 975 21.84 -27.19 -13.59
C LEU A 975 21.82 -26.79 -15.08
N GLU A 976 22.13 -25.57 -15.52
CA GLU A 976 22.66 -24.32 -14.93
C GLU A 976 22.00 -23.15 -15.73
N GLU A 977 22.08 -21.84 -15.45
CA GLU A 977 23.19 -21.03 -14.94
C GLU A 977 22.68 -19.63 -14.48
N SER A 978 23.39 -19.05 -13.51
CA SER A 978 23.63 -17.64 -13.15
C SER A 978 22.87 -16.47 -13.88
N THR A 979 22.53 -15.35 -13.23
CA THR A 979 23.41 -14.52 -12.39
C THR A 979 22.69 -13.65 -11.32
N SER A 980 23.29 -13.65 -10.13
CA SER A 980 23.35 -12.59 -9.10
C SER A 980 22.24 -11.51 -9.01
N ALA A 981 21.43 -11.63 -7.96
CA ALA A 981 20.87 -10.48 -7.24
C ALA A 981 21.90 -9.82 -6.28
N MET A 982 21.47 -8.79 -5.53
CA MET A 982 22.18 -7.96 -4.52
C MET A 982 22.95 -6.75 -5.07
N PRO A 983 23.19 -5.67 -4.27
CA PRO A 983 22.87 -5.42 -2.84
C PRO A 983 21.78 -4.32 -2.64
N HIS A 984 21.01 -4.27 -1.53
CA HIS A 984 21.31 -3.76 -0.16
C HIS A 984 21.79 -2.28 -0.09
N PRO A 985 21.72 -1.60 1.08
CA PRO A 985 20.51 -1.12 1.78
C PRO A 985 20.65 0.39 2.13
N SER A 986 19.72 1.00 2.90
CA SER A 986 20.08 2.16 3.74
C SER A 986 19.06 2.53 4.82
N ILE A 987 19.49 2.40 6.08
CA ILE A 987 19.18 3.38 7.14
C ILE A 987 20.37 4.34 7.13
N THR A 988 20.14 5.65 7.12
CA THR A 988 21.24 6.64 7.26
C THR A 988 20.97 7.61 8.40
N ALA A 989 21.97 7.70 9.29
CA ALA A 989 22.12 8.80 10.20
C ALA A 989 23.61 9.13 10.37
N ARG A 990 23.89 10.42 10.54
CA ARG A 990 25.17 11.07 10.88
C ARG A 990 26.19 11.33 9.77
N SER A 991 26.90 12.42 10.05
CA SER A 991 27.86 13.17 9.26
C SER A 991 29.24 13.07 9.92
N ARG A 992 30.29 13.32 9.11
CA ARG A 992 31.65 13.87 9.41
C ARG A 992 32.15 13.87 10.88
N LYS A 993 33.44 13.71 11.17
CA LYS A 993 34.69 13.32 10.47
C LYS A 993 35.72 13.18 11.62
N SER A 994 36.69 12.27 11.53
CA SER A 994 37.90 12.34 12.36
C SER A 994 39.02 13.09 11.62
N PHE A 995 39.88 13.75 12.38
CA PHE A 995 41.14 14.33 11.90
C PHE A 995 42.29 13.59 12.59
N ARG A 996 43.01 12.76 11.84
CA ARG A 996 44.47 12.59 11.89
C ARG A 996 44.92 11.80 10.66
#